data_AF-A0A7J2MM20-F1
#
_entry.id   AF-A0A7J2MM20-F1
#
_cell.length_a   1.000
_cell.length_b   1.000
_cell.length_c   1.000
_cell.angle_alpha   90.00
_cell.angle_beta   90.00
_cell.angle_gamma   90.00
#
_symmetry.space_group_name_H-M   'P 1'
#
loop_
_entity.id
_entity.type
_entity.pdbx_description
1 polymer ?
#
loop_
_entity_poly.entity_id
_entity_poly.type
_entity_poly.pdbx_seq_one_letter_code
_entity_poly.pdbx_strand_id
1 'polypeptide(L)'
;LVDIIRINQRFQENKEAGAPQLIIEDLWELLQYHVTTFMDNSVSGIPPARHRSGRPLKTLSQRLKGKEGRFRGSLSGKRVNFSGRTVISPDPNLSINEVGIPEAIARELTLTFKVVPRNIEELREYVHRGPRNHPGANYVVRTDGHRLRISDTTCEEIAGMLEYGWFVDRHLKDGDIVLFNRQPSLHKMSIMAHEVKVMPGKTFRLNPAVCPPYNADFDGDEMNLHVQQNEEARAEAAILMRVQENILSPRFGGPIIGGIHDHITGMFLLTREKAVDKNSALDILRKTGVRDLPPPDHIKDDIPYWTGKQIFSQILPEGLNLEYEAEICVECVDGCKKENCPNDAYVVIKNGELLCGTIDEKSIGAFKGKIVNKVIREFGPTAGAAFIDNMTNLAIRGIMYHGFSFGIDDEDIPKEAVKQIQEINKDAMYGKESIASLIDKYEHNELELLPGRSSEETLELRIMQILGKVRDEAGDKAGLHLGIDNSAVAMAVSGARGSMLNLAQMAACVGQQSVRGARIQRGYSGRTLPHFKKGDRGAEAHGFVQASYKSGLSPVEYFFHAIGGREGLVDTAVRTSQSGYLQRRMVNALQDLEAQHDGTVRDTRGVVVQAKYGEDGVDPSRGFDRSHIQRIVKDVMEAPE
;
A
#
# COMPACT_ATOMS: atom_id res chain seq x y z
N LEU A 1 -44.12 -19.86 -14.75
CA LEU A 1 -45.07 -19.31 -15.75
C LEU A 1 -45.81 -20.43 -16.49
N VAL A 2 -45.12 -21.31 -17.24
CA VAL A 2 -45.80 -22.43 -17.94
C VAL A 2 -46.63 -23.30 -16.99
N ASP A 3 -46.06 -23.69 -15.84
CA ASP A 3 -46.81 -24.51 -14.85
C ASP A 3 -47.99 -23.76 -14.23
N ILE A 4 -47.87 -22.43 -14.02
CA ILE A 4 -48.97 -21.57 -13.54
C ILE A 4 -50.11 -21.53 -14.57
N ILE A 5 -49.79 -21.35 -15.85
CA ILE A 5 -50.82 -21.30 -16.91
C ILE A 5 -51.51 -22.65 -17.02
N ARG A 6 -50.75 -23.75 -16.99
CA ARG A 6 -51.30 -25.11 -17.07
C ARG A 6 -52.27 -25.41 -15.93
N ILE A 7 -51.89 -25.08 -14.69
CA ILE A 7 -52.76 -25.35 -13.54
C ILE A 7 -53.97 -24.41 -13.52
N ASN A 8 -53.80 -23.15 -13.94
CA ASN A 8 -54.90 -22.19 -14.03
C ASN A 8 -55.96 -22.62 -15.06
N GLN A 9 -55.54 -23.10 -16.24
CA GLN A 9 -56.47 -23.65 -17.23
C GLN A 9 -57.24 -24.86 -16.68
N ARG A 10 -56.53 -25.82 -16.08
CA ARG A 10 -57.16 -26.98 -15.45
C ARG A 10 -58.13 -26.60 -14.34
N PHE A 11 -57.78 -25.61 -13.53
CA PHE A 11 -58.65 -25.10 -12.47
C PHE A 11 -59.95 -24.52 -13.04
N GLN A 12 -59.89 -23.71 -14.10
CA GLN A 12 -61.08 -23.16 -14.76
C GLN A 12 -61.95 -24.25 -15.39
N GLU A 13 -61.34 -25.17 -16.15
CA GLU A 13 -62.05 -26.28 -16.80
C GLU A 13 -62.79 -27.17 -15.79
N ASN A 14 -62.16 -27.53 -14.67
CA ASN A 14 -62.78 -28.37 -13.64
C ASN A 14 -63.87 -27.61 -12.86
N LYS A 15 -63.72 -26.31 -12.68
CA LYS A 15 -64.74 -25.46 -12.04
C LYS A 15 -65.98 -25.33 -12.92
N GLU A 16 -65.81 -25.12 -14.22
CA GLU A 16 -66.92 -25.02 -15.19
C GLU A 16 -67.62 -26.37 -15.39
N ALA A 17 -66.88 -27.48 -15.35
CA ALA A 17 -67.42 -28.83 -15.45
C ALA A 17 -68.16 -29.33 -14.19
N GLY A 18 -68.20 -28.55 -13.10
CA GLY A 18 -68.87 -28.92 -11.86
C GLY A 18 -68.16 -30.03 -11.08
N ALA A 19 -66.82 -30.04 -11.08
CA ALA A 19 -66.03 -31.03 -10.35
C ALA A 19 -66.28 -30.96 -8.82
N PRO A 20 -66.08 -32.08 -8.09
CA PRO A 20 -66.17 -32.10 -6.63
C PRO A 20 -65.31 -31.04 -5.94
N GLN A 21 -65.82 -30.48 -4.85
CA GLN A 21 -65.16 -29.42 -4.06
C GLN A 21 -63.70 -29.75 -3.71
N LEU A 22 -63.42 -30.99 -3.29
CA LEU A 22 -62.06 -31.46 -2.94
C LEU A 22 -61.06 -31.26 -4.09
N ILE A 23 -61.47 -31.50 -5.34
CA ILE A 23 -60.60 -31.36 -6.52
C ILE A 23 -60.32 -29.88 -6.80
N ILE A 24 -61.32 -29.02 -6.60
CA ILE A 24 -61.17 -27.57 -6.77
C ILE A 24 -60.23 -27.00 -5.71
N GLU A 25 -60.33 -27.46 -4.45
CA GLU A 25 -59.46 -27.08 -3.34
C GLU A 25 -58.00 -27.51 -3.59
N ASP A 26 -57.76 -28.76 -4.02
CA ASP A 26 -56.41 -29.23 -4.37
C ASP A 26 -55.78 -28.43 -5.52
N LEU A 27 -56.55 -28.15 -6.58
CA LEU A 27 -56.06 -27.36 -7.72
C LEU A 27 -55.81 -25.89 -7.34
N TRP A 28 -56.62 -25.34 -6.45
CA TRP A 28 -56.43 -24.01 -5.88
C TRP A 28 -55.15 -23.92 -5.06
N GLU A 29 -54.90 -24.87 -4.16
CA GLU A 29 -53.66 -24.95 -3.38
C GLU A 29 -52.43 -25.11 -4.27
N LEU A 30 -52.53 -25.93 -5.31
CA LEU A 30 -51.41 -26.13 -6.25
C LEU A 30 -51.13 -24.88 -7.10
N LEU A 31 -52.18 -24.14 -7.49
CA LEU A 31 -52.01 -22.83 -8.14
C LEU A 31 -51.35 -21.84 -7.19
N GLN A 32 -51.80 -21.77 -5.94
CA GLN A 32 -51.20 -20.93 -4.90
C GLN A 32 -49.73 -21.28 -4.67
N TYR A 33 -49.37 -22.56 -4.65
CA TYR A 33 -47.99 -23.05 -4.58
C TYR A 33 -47.14 -22.54 -5.75
N HIS A 34 -47.62 -22.67 -7.00
CA HIS A 34 -46.89 -22.24 -8.18
C HIS A 34 -46.73 -20.72 -8.27
N VAL A 35 -47.73 -19.94 -7.84
CA VAL A 35 -47.62 -18.48 -7.76
C VAL A 35 -46.63 -18.07 -6.66
N THR A 36 -46.71 -18.70 -5.49
CA THR A 36 -45.82 -18.40 -4.35
C THR A 36 -44.36 -18.67 -4.70
N THR A 37 -44.07 -19.86 -5.25
CA THR A 37 -42.70 -20.24 -5.64
C THR A 37 -42.16 -19.36 -6.78
N PHE A 38 -43.02 -18.88 -7.69
CA PHE A 38 -42.64 -17.92 -8.73
C PHE A 38 -42.22 -16.54 -8.18
N MET A 39 -42.84 -16.09 -7.09
CA MET A 39 -42.43 -14.87 -6.40
C MET A 39 -41.15 -15.10 -5.57
N ASP A 40 -41.18 -16.10 -4.69
CA ASP A 40 -40.06 -16.49 -3.83
C ASP A 40 -40.02 -18.01 -3.66
N ASN A 41 -38.95 -18.63 -4.16
CA ASN A 41 -38.75 -20.08 -4.11
C ASN A 41 -38.03 -20.56 -2.84
N SER A 42 -37.80 -19.65 -1.89
CA SER A 42 -37.14 -19.90 -0.59
C SER A 42 -38.05 -19.62 0.60
N VAL A 43 -39.37 -19.58 0.37
CA VAL A 43 -40.36 -19.43 1.44
C VAL A 43 -40.30 -20.63 2.39
N SER A 44 -40.26 -20.34 3.69
CA SER A 44 -40.24 -21.37 4.73
C SER A 44 -41.51 -22.22 4.69
N GLY A 45 -41.38 -23.54 4.84
CA GLY A 45 -42.51 -24.47 4.85
C GLY A 45 -43.03 -24.87 3.47
N ILE A 46 -42.50 -24.32 2.37
CA ILE A 46 -42.90 -24.65 1.00
C ILE A 46 -41.76 -25.37 0.28
N PRO A 47 -41.98 -26.56 -0.32
CA PRO A 47 -40.93 -27.27 -1.04
C PRO A 47 -40.48 -26.48 -2.27
N PRO A 48 -39.16 -26.23 -2.47
CA PRO A 48 -38.69 -25.44 -3.59
C PRO A 48 -39.06 -26.08 -4.93
N ALA A 49 -39.64 -25.29 -5.84
CA ALA A 49 -39.89 -25.68 -7.20
C ALA A 49 -38.56 -25.95 -7.92
N ARG A 50 -38.44 -27.13 -8.53
CA ARG A 50 -37.22 -27.61 -9.19
C ARG A 50 -37.46 -27.82 -10.67
N HIS A 51 -36.41 -27.60 -11.46
CA HIS A 51 -36.37 -28.07 -12.84
C HIS A 51 -36.34 -29.61 -12.88
N ARG A 52 -36.64 -30.22 -14.03
CA ARG A 52 -36.56 -31.68 -14.24
C ARG A 52 -35.19 -32.27 -13.88
N SER A 53 -34.13 -31.46 -13.93
CA SER A 53 -32.77 -31.82 -13.54
C SER A 53 -32.51 -31.77 -12.02
N GLY A 54 -33.54 -31.58 -11.19
CA GLY A 54 -33.43 -31.48 -9.73
C GLY A 54 -32.89 -30.15 -9.20
N ARG A 55 -32.44 -29.22 -10.07
CA ARG A 55 -31.93 -27.90 -9.65
C ARG A 55 -33.08 -26.97 -9.26
N PRO A 56 -33.03 -26.28 -8.11
CA PRO A 56 -34.01 -25.26 -7.73
C PRO A 56 -34.09 -24.14 -8.77
N LEU A 57 -35.30 -23.68 -9.06
CA LEU A 57 -35.52 -22.56 -9.98
C LEU A 57 -35.13 -21.23 -9.31
N LYS A 58 -34.38 -20.38 -10.04
CA LYS A 58 -34.08 -19.00 -9.63
C LYS A 58 -35.24 -18.07 -10.00
N THR A 59 -36.08 -17.74 -9.03
CA THR A 59 -37.30 -16.94 -9.20
C THR A 59 -37.09 -15.46 -8.85
N LEU A 60 -38.14 -14.64 -8.85
CA LEU A 60 -38.01 -13.16 -8.83
C LEU A 60 -37.22 -12.65 -7.62
N SER A 61 -37.60 -13.05 -6.39
CA SER A 61 -36.91 -12.67 -5.15
C SER A 61 -35.40 -13.00 -5.19
N GLN A 62 -35.06 -14.20 -5.68
CA GLN A 62 -33.67 -14.68 -5.77
C GLN A 62 -32.87 -14.00 -6.88
N ARG A 63 -33.53 -13.54 -7.95
CA ARG A 63 -32.87 -12.75 -9.02
C ARG A 63 -32.55 -11.33 -8.56
N LEU A 64 -33.35 -10.78 -7.65
CA LEU A 64 -33.14 -9.43 -7.10
C LEU A 64 -32.12 -9.45 -5.96
N LYS A 65 -32.27 -10.38 -5.01
CA LYS A 65 -31.47 -10.49 -3.79
C LYS A 65 -30.16 -11.26 -3.99
N GLY A 66 -29.27 -11.17 -3.00
CA GLY A 66 -28.02 -11.94 -2.96
C GLY A 66 -26.83 -11.24 -3.62
N LYS A 67 -25.66 -11.88 -3.58
CA LYS A 67 -24.40 -11.31 -4.11
C LYS A 67 -24.42 -11.15 -5.63
N GLU A 68 -24.99 -12.12 -6.33
CA GLU A 68 -25.16 -12.12 -7.80
C GLU A 68 -26.52 -11.56 -8.25
N GLY A 69 -27.36 -11.11 -7.31
CA GLY A 69 -28.65 -10.52 -7.62
C GLY A 69 -28.52 -9.18 -8.35
N ARG A 70 -29.58 -8.76 -9.04
CA ARG A 70 -29.59 -7.55 -9.89
C ARG A 70 -29.20 -6.27 -9.13
N PHE A 71 -29.61 -6.11 -7.86
CA PHE A 71 -29.24 -4.93 -7.08
C PHE A 71 -27.73 -4.82 -6.90
N ARG A 72 -27.05 -5.92 -6.52
CA ARG A 72 -25.61 -5.90 -6.25
C ARG A 72 -24.74 -6.09 -7.49
N GLY A 73 -25.11 -7.03 -8.36
CA GLY A 73 -24.30 -7.44 -9.52
C GLY A 73 -24.64 -6.74 -10.83
N SER A 74 -25.62 -5.83 -10.85
CA SER A 74 -25.95 -5.06 -12.07
C SER A 74 -26.14 -3.58 -11.82
N LEU A 75 -26.74 -3.18 -10.68
CA LEU A 75 -26.96 -1.77 -10.35
C LEU A 75 -25.78 -1.17 -9.57
N SER A 76 -25.44 -1.72 -8.40
CA SER A 76 -24.33 -1.19 -7.59
C SER A 76 -22.95 -1.48 -8.19
N GLY A 77 -22.80 -2.58 -8.93
CA GLY A 77 -21.55 -2.96 -9.59
C GLY A 77 -21.85 -3.46 -10.99
N LYS A 78 -21.13 -2.92 -11.98
CA LYS A 78 -21.23 -3.33 -13.39
C LYS A 78 -19.85 -3.37 -14.03
N ARG A 79 -19.71 -4.19 -15.08
CA ARG A 79 -18.55 -4.11 -15.97
C ARG A 79 -18.62 -2.79 -16.75
N VAL A 80 -17.47 -2.17 -16.94
CA VAL A 80 -17.32 -0.89 -17.64
C VAL A 80 -16.54 -1.08 -18.92
N ASN A 81 -16.80 -0.21 -19.91
CA ASN A 81 -16.03 -0.12 -21.15
C ASN A 81 -14.87 0.87 -20.96
N PHE A 82 -14.03 1.03 -21.99
CA PHE A 82 -12.89 1.96 -22.00
C PHE A 82 -11.94 1.77 -20.81
N SER A 83 -11.62 0.51 -20.54
CA SER A 83 -10.69 0.11 -19.48
C SER A 83 -9.65 -0.87 -19.99
N GLY A 84 -8.44 -0.78 -19.46
CA GLY A 84 -7.35 -1.73 -19.68
C GLY A 84 -6.94 -2.42 -18.38
N ARG A 85 -6.33 -3.60 -18.47
CA ARG A 85 -5.75 -4.32 -17.33
C ARG A 85 -4.52 -5.08 -17.78
N THR A 86 -3.42 -4.93 -17.07
CA THR A 86 -2.19 -5.71 -17.26
C THR A 86 -1.34 -5.65 -15.99
N VAL A 87 -0.25 -6.41 -15.98
CA VAL A 87 0.75 -6.45 -14.91
C VAL A 87 1.51 -5.12 -14.85
N ILE A 88 1.92 -4.71 -13.64
CA ILE A 88 2.75 -3.52 -13.42
C ILE A 88 4.24 -3.86 -13.37
N SER A 89 5.07 -2.88 -13.75
CA SER A 89 6.53 -2.93 -13.67
C SER A 89 7.08 -1.59 -13.18
N PRO A 90 8.19 -1.56 -12.43
CA PRO A 90 8.76 -0.32 -11.93
C PRO A 90 9.42 0.48 -13.05
N ASP A 91 9.26 1.80 -13.03
CA ASP A 91 10.09 2.72 -13.81
C ASP A 91 10.35 4.01 -13.01
N PRO A 92 11.49 4.13 -12.32
CA PRO A 92 11.80 5.31 -11.50
C PRO A 92 12.10 6.57 -12.33
N ASN A 93 12.14 6.47 -13.65
CA ASN A 93 12.40 7.59 -14.54
C ASN A 93 11.13 8.36 -14.93
N LEU A 94 9.96 7.80 -14.69
CA LEU A 94 8.67 8.47 -14.89
C LEU A 94 8.39 9.40 -13.72
N SER A 95 7.71 10.52 -14.00
CA SER A 95 7.17 11.36 -12.91
C SER A 95 6.18 10.56 -12.08
N ILE A 96 6.00 10.91 -10.80
CA ILE A 96 4.95 10.32 -9.96
C ILE A 96 3.53 10.51 -10.52
N ASN A 97 3.31 11.51 -11.36
CA ASN A 97 2.03 11.74 -12.03
C ASN A 97 1.89 10.94 -13.32
N GLU A 98 2.96 10.39 -13.87
CA GLU A 98 2.93 9.68 -15.14
C GLU A 98 2.73 8.17 -14.96
N VAL A 99 2.01 7.57 -15.89
CA VAL A 99 1.86 6.12 -16.01
C VAL A 99 2.27 5.66 -17.41
N GLY A 100 3.20 4.71 -17.47
CA GLY A 100 3.63 4.09 -18.70
C GLY A 100 2.54 3.15 -19.23
N ILE A 101 2.02 3.42 -20.43
CA ILE A 101 1.00 2.62 -21.10
C ILE A 101 1.58 1.91 -22.32
N PRO A 102 1.37 0.59 -22.47
CA PRO A 102 1.71 -0.14 -23.68
C PRO A 102 1.04 0.44 -24.93
N GLU A 103 1.80 0.58 -26.01
CA GLU A 103 1.27 1.05 -27.31
C GLU A 103 0.05 0.23 -27.79
N ALA A 104 0.01 -1.08 -27.51
CA ALA A 104 -1.14 -1.92 -27.84
C ALA A 104 -2.42 -1.49 -27.11
N ILE A 105 -2.33 -1.06 -25.85
CA ILE A 105 -3.48 -0.55 -25.10
C ILE A 105 -3.83 0.87 -25.57
N ALA A 106 -2.81 1.70 -25.85
CA ALA A 106 -3.01 3.08 -26.29
C ALA A 106 -3.72 3.19 -27.65
N ARG A 107 -3.52 2.23 -28.57
CA ARG A 107 -4.23 2.16 -29.86
C ARG A 107 -5.68 1.71 -29.75
N GLU A 108 -5.99 0.88 -28.76
CA GLU A 108 -7.33 0.31 -28.61
C GLU A 108 -8.26 1.22 -27.79
N LEU A 109 -7.71 1.88 -26.77
CA LEU A 109 -8.42 2.87 -25.98
C LEU A 109 -8.41 4.22 -26.71
N THR A 110 -9.60 4.79 -26.87
CA THR A 110 -9.79 6.04 -27.60
C THR A 110 -10.43 7.12 -26.73
N LEU A 111 -10.20 8.35 -27.13
CA LEU A 111 -10.87 9.54 -26.62
C LEU A 111 -11.58 10.24 -27.77
N THR A 112 -12.86 10.53 -27.55
CA THR A 112 -13.66 11.29 -28.49
C THR A 112 -13.38 12.79 -28.33
N PHE A 113 -13.00 13.46 -29.42
CA PHE A 113 -12.80 14.90 -29.49
C PHE A 113 -13.67 15.52 -30.56
N LYS A 114 -14.27 16.68 -30.24
CA LYS A 114 -15.00 17.48 -31.21
C LYS A 114 -14.01 18.25 -32.09
N VAL A 115 -14.22 18.21 -33.40
CA VAL A 115 -13.45 18.96 -34.39
C VAL A 115 -13.84 20.42 -34.30
N VAL A 116 -12.87 21.26 -33.92
CA VAL A 116 -12.97 22.71 -33.81
C VAL A 116 -11.84 23.37 -34.61
N PRO A 117 -11.93 24.67 -34.94
CA PRO A 117 -10.90 25.33 -35.73
C PRO A 117 -9.47 25.20 -35.18
N ARG A 118 -9.31 25.07 -33.86
CA ARG A 118 -8.00 24.96 -33.21
C ARG A 118 -7.33 23.59 -33.32
N ASN A 119 -8.09 22.50 -33.50
CA ASN A 119 -7.56 21.13 -33.47
C ASN A 119 -7.78 20.35 -34.77
N ILE A 120 -8.41 20.95 -35.78
CA ILE A 120 -8.77 20.27 -37.03
C ILE A 120 -7.55 19.71 -37.77
N GLU A 121 -6.43 20.43 -37.79
CA GLU A 121 -5.21 19.99 -38.47
C GLU A 121 -4.61 18.76 -37.79
N GLU A 122 -4.52 18.79 -36.46
CA GLU A 122 -4.03 17.67 -35.63
C GLU A 122 -4.94 16.44 -35.76
N LEU A 123 -6.27 16.61 -35.68
CA LEU A 123 -7.23 15.52 -35.82
C LEU A 123 -7.24 14.94 -37.23
N ARG A 124 -7.09 15.78 -38.26
CA ARG A 124 -6.97 15.34 -39.66
C ARG A 124 -5.73 14.48 -39.84
N GLU A 125 -4.61 14.86 -39.23
CA GLU A 125 -3.38 14.06 -39.27
C GLU A 125 -3.57 12.70 -38.59
N TYR A 126 -4.24 12.64 -37.44
CA TYR A 126 -4.52 11.36 -36.75
C TYR A 126 -5.44 10.45 -37.58
N VAL A 127 -6.45 11.02 -38.24
CA VAL A 127 -7.32 10.26 -39.14
C VAL A 127 -6.52 9.75 -40.35
N HIS A 128 -5.64 10.59 -40.92
CA HIS A 128 -4.79 10.23 -42.06
C HIS A 128 -3.81 9.11 -41.72
N ARG A 129 -3.19 9.13 -40.53
CA ARG A 129 -2.30 8.05 -40.03
C ARG A 129 -3.01 6.71 -39.85
N GLY A 130 -4.33 6.72 -39.66
CA GLY A 130 -5.18 5.54 -39.54
C GLY A 130 -5.09 4.83 -38.18
N PRO A 131 -5.67 3.62 -38.05
CA PRO A 131 -5.77 2.91 -36.77
C PRO A 131 -4.48 2.16 -36.37
N ARG A 132 -3.54 1.93 -37.30
CA ARG A 132 -2.33 1.13 -37.01
C ARG A 132 -1.15 1.96 -36.48
N ASN A 133 -0.99 3.17 -37.00
CA ASN A 133 0.13 4.05 -36.69
C ASN A 133 -0.23 4.96 -35.52
N HIS A 134 0.47 4.80 -34.40
CA HIS A 134 0.25 5.62 -33.22
C HIS A 134 1.08 6.92 -33.26
N PRO A 135 0.53 8.07 -32.86
CA PRO A 135 -0.88 8.32 -32.54
C PRO A 135 -1.72 8.44 -33.82
N GLY A 136 -2.87 7.74 -33.83
CA GLY A 136 -3.84 7.70 -34.92
C GLY A 136 -5.29 7.73 -34.42
N ALA A 137 -6.24 7.28 -35.23
CA ALA A 137 -7.66 7.28 -34.89
C ALA A 137 -8.39 6.03 -35.41
N ASN A 138 -9.45 5.63 -34.70
CA ASN A 138 -10.22 4.42 -35.02
C ASN A 138 -11.58 4.71 -35.66
N TYR A 139 -12.25 5.78 -35.25
CA TYR A 139 -13.59 6.13 -35.72
C TYR A 139 -13.75 7.64 -35.89
N VAL A 140 -14.68 8.02 -36.77
CA VAL A 140 -15.20 9.38 -36.92
C VAL A 140 -16.71 9.34 -36.81
N VAL A 141 -17.30 10.22 -36.01
CA VAL A 141 -18.75 10.35 -35.88
C VAL A 141 -19.16 11.70 -36.47
N ARG A 142 -20.02 11.64 -37.48
CA ARG A 142 -20.59 12.84 -38.12
C ARG A 142 -21.63 13.52 -37.22
N THR A 143 -22.01 14.75 -37.56
CA THR A 143 -23.04 15.51 -36.84
C THR A 143 -24.43 14.88 -36.91
N ASP A 144 -24.70 14.04 -37.92
CA ASP A 144 -25.92 13.24 -38.05
C ASP A 144 -25.94 11.99 -37.14
N GLY A 145 -24.86 11.74 -36.39
CA GLY A 145 -24.69 10.57 -35.53
C GLY A 145 -24.18 9.32 -36.26
N HIS A 146 -23.90 9.38 -37.56
CA HIS A 146 -23.37 8.26 -38.30
C HIS A 146 -21.90 8.02 -37.93
N ARG A 147 -21.58 6.80 -37.47
CA ARG A 147 -20.23 6.39 -37.06
C ARG A 147 -19.51 5.67 -38.19
N LEU A 148 -18.48 6.32 -38.72
CA LEU A 148 -17.58 5.80 -39.74
C LEU A 148 -16.37 5.14 -39.07
N ARG A 149 -16.04 3.92 -39.51
CA ARG A 149 -14.82 3.22 -39.08
C ARG A 149 -13.68 3.58 -40.01
N ILE A 150 -12.55 3.99 -39.45
CA ILE A 150 -11.34 4.28 -40.22
C ILE A 150 -10.62 2.95 -40.51
N SER A 151 -10.25 2.74 -41.76
CA SER A 151 -9.36 1.66 -42.20
C SER A 151 -8.21 2.23 -43.03
N ASP A 152 -7.15 1.45 -43.21
CA ASP A 152 -5.96 1.89 -43.95
C ASP A 152 -6.25 2.35 -45.40
N THR A 153 -7.37 1.89 -45.99
CA THR A 153 -7.82 2.30 -47.32
C THR A 153 -8.71 3.54 -47.35
N THR A 154 -9.35 3.88 -46.22
CA THR A 154 -10.35 4.97 -46.15
C THR A 154 -9.84 6.19 -45.40
N CYS A 155 -8.66 6.10 -44.77
CA CYS A 155 -8.09 7.17 -43.95
C CYS A 155 -7.88 8.47 -44.72
N GLU A 156 -7.39 8.41 -45.98
CA GLU A 156 -7.17 9.60 -46.81
C GLU A 156 -8.48 10.30 -47.19
N GLU A 157 -9.47 9.53 -47.63
CA GLU A 157 -10.78 10.06 -48.02
C GLU A 157 -11.49 10.69 -46.81
N ILE A 158 -11.52 9.99 -45.67
CA ILE A 158 -12.19 10.48 -44.45
C ILE A 158 -11.47 11.72 -43.90
N ALA A 159 -10.13 11.77 -43.94
CA ALA A 159 -9.36 12.94 -43.53
C ALA A 159 -9.66 14.17 -44.40
N GLY A 160 -9.83 13.98 -45.72
CA GLY A 160 -10.22 15.03 -46.65
C GLY A 160 -11.64 15.57 -46.41
N MET A 161 -12.55 14.70 -45.95
CA MET A 161 -13.95 15.05 -45.66
C MET A 161 -14.19 15.60 -44.24
N LEU A 162 -13.15 15.75 -43.41
CA LEU A 162 -13.32 16.15 -42.02
C LEU A 162 -13.81 17.61 -41.91
N GLU A 163 -15.00 17.79 -41.34
CA GLU A 163 -15.65 19.09 -41.14
C GLU A 163 -15.74 19.48 -39.67
N TYR A 164 -15.99 20.78 -39.41
CA TYR A 164 -16.22 21.27 -38.06
C TYR A 164 -17.48 20.67 -37.44
N GLY A 165 -17.41 20.35 -36.14
CA GLY A 165 -18.52 19.77 -35.39
C GLY A 165 -18.63 18.25 -35.47
N TRP A 166 -17.87 17.59 -36.34
CA TRP A 166 -17.70 16.13 -36.29
C TRP A 166 -16.91 15.73 -35.04
N PHE A 167 -16.95 14.45 -34.68
CA PHE A 167 -16.20 13.89 -33.57
C PHE A 167 -15.21 12.85 -34.08
N VAL A 168 -14.00 12.83 -33.52
CA VAL A 168 -12.95 11.87 -33.86
C VAL A 168 -12.57 11.09 -32.62
N ASP A 169 -12.61 9.76 -32.71
CA ASP A 169 -12.14 8.84 -31.68
C ASP A 169 -10.64 8.57 -31.93
N ARG A 170 -9.79 9.44 -31.39
CA ARG A 170 -8.33 9.30 -31.49
C ARG A 170 -7.80 8.32 -30.43
N HIS A 171 -6.66 7.70 -30.70
CA HIS A 171 -5.92 6.91 -29.72
C HIS A 171 -5.53 7.76 -28.51
N LEU A 172 -5.26 7.11 -27.38
CA LEU A 172 -4.58 7.77 -26.26
C LEU A 172 -3.23 8.32 -26.74
N LYS A 173 -2.76 9.43 -26.17
CA LYS A 173 -1.44 10.01 -26.44
C LYS A 173 -0.78 10.47 -25.14
N ASP A 174 0.49 10.81 -25.23
CA ASP A 174 1.23 11.39 -24.10
C ASP A 174 0.52 12.63 -23.53
N GLY A 175 0.38 12.67 -22.21
CA GLY A 175 -0.28 13.76 -21.47
C GLY A 175 -1.81 13.62 -21.32
N ASP A 176 -2.43 12.59 -21.89
CA ASP A 176 -3.84 12.32 -21.62
C ASP A 176 -4.06 11.92 -20.15
N ILE A 177 -5.20 12.30 -19.58
CA ILE A 177 -5.54 11.97 -18.19
C ILE A 177 -6.33 10.66 -18.15
N VAL A 178 -5.90 9.77 -17.25
CA VAL A 178 -6.48 8.44 -17.04
C VAL A 178 -6.57 8.12 -15.55
N LEU A 179 -7.57 7.34 -15.14
CA LEU A 179 -7.66 6.85 -13.77
C LEU A 179 -7.00 5.48 -13.65
N PHE A 180 -6.13 5.35 -12.66
CA PHE A 180 -5.40 4.13 -12.37
C PHE A 180 -5.78 3.58 -11.00
N ASN A 181 -6.06 2.28 -10.93
CA ASN A 181 -6.67 1.63 -9.78
C ASN A 181 -6.07 0.25 -9.51
N ARG A 182 -5.76 -0.05 -8.24
CA ARG A 182 -5.47 -1.40 -7.76
C ARG A 182 -6.64 -1.95 -6.94
N GLN A 183 -7.07 -3.16 -7.29
CA GLN A 183 -8.08 -3.88 -6.53
C GLN A 183 -7.40 -4.80 -5.50
N PRO A 184 -7.88 -4.87 -4.24
CA PRO A 184 -9.04 -4.18 -3.68
C PRO A 184 -8.78 -2.70 -3.34
N SER A 185 -9.75 -1.83 -3.60
CA SER A 185 -9.66 -0.40 -3.26
C SER A 185 -10.07 -0.18 -1.80
N LEU A 186 -9.09 0.11 -0.92
CA LEU A 186 -9.31 0.23 0.52
C LEU A 186 -9.52 1.69 0.98
N HIS A 187 -8.95 2.64 0.26
CA HIS A 187 -9.05 4.06 0.59
C HIS A 187 -9.14 4.89 -0.69
N LYS A 188 -9.39 6.20 -0.56
CA LYS A 188 -9.57 7.11 -1.70
C LYS A 188 -8.37 7.07 -2.66
N MET A 189 -7.14 7.03 -2.16
CA MET A 189 -5.91 6.99 -2.97
C MET A 189 -5.69 5.67 -3.72
N SER A 190 -6.52 4.64 -3.51
CA SER A 190 -6.45 3.42 -4.32
C SER A 190 -6.91 3.65 -5.76
N ILE A 191 -7.51 4.79 -6.06
CA ILE A 191 -7.77 5.29 -7.42
C ILE A 191 -7.29 6.74 -7.53
N MET A 192 -6.38 7.01 -8.47
CA MET A 192 -5.83 8.34 -8.73
C MET A 192 -5.71 8.58 -10.23
N ALA A 193 -5.66 9.84 -10.62
CA ALA A 193 -5.47 10.27 -11.99
C ALA A 193 -3.98 10.40 -12.30
N HIS A 194 -3.58 9.79 -13.42
CA HIS A 194 -2.23 9.84 -13.97
C HIS A 194 -2.26 10.42 -15.39
N GLU A 195 -1.12 10.91 -15.83
CA GLU A 195 -0.84 11.32 -17.19
C GLU A 195 -0.25 10.15 -17.97
N VAL A 196 -0.80 9.92 -19.17
CA VAL A 196 -0.34 8.82 -20.03
C VAL A 196 1.06 9.13 -20.54
N LYS A 197 1.94 8.12 -20.46
CA LYS A 197 3.19 8.06 -21.22
C LYS A 197 3.19 6.79 -22.06
N VAL A 198 3.11 6.89 -23.37
CA VAL A 198 3.07 5.71 -24.25
C VAL A 198 4.47 5.13 -24.40
N MET A 199 4.60 3.84 -24.11
CA MET A 199 5.88 3.16 -24.06
C MET A 199 5.81 1.77 -24.73
N PRO A 200 6.93 1.27 -25.26
CA PRO A 200 7.00 -0.10 -25.78
C PRO A 200 6.90 -1.12 -24.64
N GLY A 201 6.39 -2.31 -24.96
CA GLY A 201 6.21 -3.41 -24.01
C GLY A 201 4.74 -3.80 -23.85
N LYS A 202 4.44 -4.50 -22.75
CA LYS A 202 3.09 -5.05 -22.47
C LYS A 202 2.61 -4.81 -21.04
N THR A 203 3.42 -4.16 -20.21
CA THR A 203 3.15 -3.88 -18.80
C THR A 203 2.84 -2.41 -18.59
N PHE A 204 2.07 -2.10 -17.55
CA PHE A 204 1.96 -0.74 -17.07
C PHE A 204 3.24 -0.38 -16.30
N ARG A 205 3.78 0.82 -16.51
CA ARG A 205 4.96 1.28 -15.76
C ARG A 205 4.57 2.35 -14.76
N LEU A 206 5.06 2.21 -13.54
CA LEU A 206 4.76 3.12 -12.43
C LEU A 206 6.03 3.52 -11.70
N ASN A 207 6.10 4.77 -11.27
CA ASN A 207 7.14 5.23 -10.36
C ASN A 207 7.02 4.50 -9.00
N PRO A 208 8.07 3.83 -8.50
CA PRO A 208 8.01 3.09 -7.23
C PRO A 208 7.58 3.92 -6.01
N ALA A 209 7.81 5.23 -6.00
CA ALA A 209 7.37 6.11 -4.90
C ALA A 209 5.84 6.14 -4.73
N VAL A 210 5.08 5.78 -5.78
CA VAL A 210 3.60 5.78 -5.81
C VAL A 210 3.02 4.38 -5.51
N CYS A 211 3.85 3.38 -5.26
CA CYS A 211 3.38 2.05 -4.85
C CYS A 211 2.63 2.03 -3.49
N PRO A 212 3.06 2.76 -2.45
CA PRO A 212 2.40 2.73 -1.13
C PRO A 212 0.89 3.03 -1.14
N PRO A 213 0.36 4.08 -1.81
CA PRO A 213 -1.10 4.31 -1.86
C PRO A 213 -1.87 3.22 -2.63
N TYR A 214 -1.23 2.47 -3.53
CA TYR A 214 -1.89 1.32 -4.17
C TYR A 214 -1.73 0.04 -3.35
N ASN A 215 -0.86 0.05 -2.33
CA ASN A 215 -0.36 -1.13 -1.65
C ASN A 215 0.12 -2.18 -2.65
N ALA A 216 0.75 -1.71 -3.74
CA ALA A 216 1.17 -2.51 -4.87
C ALA A 216 2.62 -2.96 -4.70
N ASP A 217 2.92 -4.16 -5.15
CA ASP A 217 4.27 -4.66 -5.35
C ASP A 217 4.48 -5.08 -6.81
N PHE A 218 5.65 -5.63 -7.13
CA PHE A 218 6.00 -6.02 -8.49
C PHE A 218 6.16 -7.54 -8.65
N ASP A 219 5.41 -8.33 -7.87
CA ASP A 219 5.50 -9.80 -7.86
C ASP A 219 4.58 -10.50 -8.89
N GLY A 220 3.84 -9.71 -9.68
CA GLY A 220 2.80 -10.19 -10.59
C GLY A 220 1.46 -9.46 -10.45
N ASP A 221 1.40 -8.47 -9.55
CA ASP A 221 0.28 -7.57 -9.37
C ASP A 221 -0.26 -6.97 -10.69
N GLU A 222 -1.58 -6.98 -10.83
CA GLU A 222 -2.29 -6.39 -11.96
C GLU A 222 -3.08 -5.17 -11.54
N MET A 223 -3.03 -4.11 -12.34
CA MET A 223 -3.78 -2.89 -12.11
C MET A 223 -4.72 -2.57 -13.28
N ASN A 224 -5.78 -1.83 -12.97
CA ASN A 224 -6.79 -1.41 -13.93
C ASN A 224 -6.60 0.05 -14.30
N LEU A 225 -6.83 0.33 -15.58
CA LEU A 225 -6.83 1.67 -16.17
C LEU A 225 -8.25 1.98 -16.65
N HIS A 226 -8.72 3.20 -16.42
CA HIS A 226 -10.01 3.69 -16.89
C HIS A 226 -9.84 5.04 -17.59
N VAL A 227 -10.41 5.16 -18.79
CA VAL A 227 -10.28 6.35 -19.64
C VAL A 227 -11.59 7.14 -19.65
N GLN A 228 -11.55 8.38 -19.16
CA GLN A 228 -12.72 9.25 -19.05
C GLN A 228 -13.04 9.86 -20.43
N GLN A 229 -14.26 9.60 -20.93
CA GLN A 229 -14.67 10.04 -22.27
C GLN A 229 -15.12 11.52 -22.30
N ASN A 230 -15.86 11.96 -21.28
CA ASN A 230 -16.37 13.33 -21.21
C ASN A 230 -15.26 14.32 -20.82
N GLU A 231 -15.27 15.52 -21.41
CA GLU A 231 -14.32 16.58 -21.10
C GLU A 231 -14.39 17.04 -19.63
N GLU A 232 -15.61 17.18 -19.09
CA GLU A 232 -15.84 17.55 -17.68
C GLU A 232 -15.24 16.52 -16.71
N ALA A 233 -15.43 15.23 -16.99
CA ALA A 233 -14.88 14.15 -16.15
C ALA A 233 -13.34 14.09 -16.23
N ARG A 234 -12.75 14.40 -17.38
CA ARG A 234 -11.29 14.53 -17.52
C ARG A 234 -10.77 15.73 -16.72
N ALA A 235 -11.46 16.87 -16.78
CA ALA A 235 -11.09 18.06 -16.03
C ALA A 235 -11.21 17.82 -14.51
N GLU A 236 -12.28 17.19 -14.05
CA GLU A 236 -12.47 16.81 -12.65
C GLU A 236 -11.34 15.88 -12.16
N ALA A 237 -11.02 14.83 -12.92
CA ALA A 237 -9.92 13.92 -12.60
C ALA A 237 -8.56 14.66 -12.56
N ALA A 238 -8.31 15.54 -13.52
CA ALA A 238 -7.09 16.32 -13.60
C ALA A 238 -6.94 17.32 -12.44
N ILE A 239 -8.03 17.91 -11.95
CA ILE A 239 -7.96 18.93 -10.88
C ILE A 239 -7.97 18.29 -9.49
N LEU A 240 -8.79 17.27 -9.27
CA LEU A 240 -9.06 16.73 -7.92
C LEU A 240 -8.34 15.41 -7.62
N MET A 241 -8.11 14.59 -8.65
CA MET A 241 -7.68 13.21 -8.48
C MET A 241 -6.23 12.97 -8.88
N ARG A 242 -5.49 13.97 -9.39
CA ARG A 242 -4.07 13.83 -9.72
C ARG A 242 -3.27 13.35 -8.51
N VAL A 243 -2.20 12.59 -8.79
CA VAL A 243 -1.35 11.99 -7.76
C VAL A 243 -0.77 13.06 -6.83
N GLN A 244 -0.24 14.15 -7.39
CA GLN A 244 0.30 15.27 -6.62
C GLN A 244 -0.69 15.87 -5.59
N GLU A 245 -1.98 15.91 -5.91
CA GLU A 245 -3.02 16.47 -5.03
C GLU A 245 -3.41 15.50 -3.90
N ASN A 246 -2.97 14.24 -3.99
CA ASN A 246 -3.29 13.18 -3.05
C ASN A 246 -2.04 12.59 -2.38
N ILE A 247 -0.93 13.36 -2.32
CA ILE A 247 0.27 12.96 -1.58
C ILE A 247 0.00 12.91 -0.06
N LEU A 248 -0.79 13.83 0.49
CA LEU A 248 -1.13 13.85 1.92
C LEU A 248 -2.35 12.96 2.21
N SER A 249 -2.21 12.07 3.20
CA SER A 249 -3.28 11.15 3.60
C SER A 249 -4.33 11.86 4.48
N PRO A 250 -5.63 11.74 4.17
CA PRO A 250 -6.69 12.26 5.03
C PRO A 250 -6.85 11.47 6.35
N ARG A 251 -6.16 10.34 6.52
CA ARG A 251 -6.22 9.55 7.76
C ARG A 251 -5.42 10.17 8.90
N PHE A 252 -4.26 10.75 8.60
CA PHE A 252 -3.30 11.20 9.61
C PHE A 252 -2.57 12.52 9.25
N GLY A 253 -2.86 13.13 8.09
CA GLY A 253 -2.31 14.43 7.72
C GLY A 253 -0.83 14.43 7.31
N GLY A 254 -0.26 13.28 6.98
CA GLY A 254 1.13 13.13 6.52
C GLY A 254 1.24 12.50 5.12
N PRO A 255 2.44 12.52 4.51
CA PRO A 255 2.63 12.08 3.14
C PRO A 255 2.53 10.55 3.03
N ILE A 256 1.63 10.03 2.19
CA ILE A 256 1.56 8.60 1.86
C ILE A 256 2.52 8.21 0.73
N ILE A 257 2.86 9.16 -0.14
CA ILE A 257 3.79 9.00 -1.25
C ILE A 257 5.16 9.52 -0.81
N GLY A 258 6.21 8.73 -1.05
CA GLY A 258 7.58 9.08 -0.66
C GLY A 258 8.58 8.00 -1.05
N GLY A 259 9.81 8.15 -0.58
CA GLY A 259 10.88 7.16 -0.76
C GLY A 259 10.51 5.81 -0.15
N ILE A 260 10.89 4.72 -0.82
CA ILE A 260 10.77 3.35 -0.33
C ILE A 260 12.07 2.62 -0.62
N HIS A 261 12.44 1.65 0.23
CA HIS A 261 13.57 0.72 0.03
C HIS A 261 14.83 1.45 -0.48
N ASP A 262 15.24 1.21 -1.73
CA ASP A 262 16.43 1.77 -2.39
C ASP A 262 16.49 3.29 -2.38
N HIS A 263 15.34 3.98 -2.40
CA HIS A 263 15.32 5.45 -2.28
C HIS A 263 15.90 5.90 -0.92
N ILE A 264 15.58 5.16 0.13
CA ILE A 264 16.03 5.45 1.49
C ILE A 264 17.49 5.06 1.64
N THR A 265 17.87 3.85 1.24
CA THR A 265 19.27 3.38 1.29
C THR A 265 20.20 4.26 0.47
N GLY A 266 19.80 4.64 -0.75
CA GLY A 266 20.60 5.49 -1.63
C GLY A 266 20.84 6.88 -1.06
N MET A 267 19.83 7.49 -0.44
CA MET A 267 19.98 8.78 0.25
C MET A 267 20.81 8.68 1.53
N PHE A 268 20.62 7.60 2.29
CA PHE A 268 21.36 7.34 3.51
C PHE A 268 22.86 7.21 3.24
N LEU A 269 23.25 6.44 2.22
CA LEU A 269 24.65 6.29 1.81
C LEU A 269 25.21 7.59 1.25
N LEU A 270 24.48 8.24 0.33
CA LEU A 270 24.93 9.48 -0.29
C LEU A 270 25.20 10.57 0.74
N THR A 271 24.29 10.79 1.68
CA THR A 271 24.41 11.91 2.65
C THR A 271 25.45 11.69 3.74
N ARG A 272 25.98 10.46 3.86
CA ARG A 272 27.15 10.13 4.69
C ARG A 272 28.47 10.21 3.92
N GLU A 273 28.42 10.25 2.58
CA GLU A 273 29.60 10.35 1.74
C GLU A 273 30.24 11.74 1.85
N LYS A 274 31.56 11.73 2.08
CA LYS A 274 32.32 12.94 2.39
C LYS A 274 33.09 13.47 1.18
N ALA A 275 33.35 12.65 0.17
CA ALA A 275 34.13 13.06 -0.99
C ALA A 275 33.54 12.50 -2.30
N VAL A 276 32.87 13.36 -3.05
CA VAL A 276 32.39 13.08 -4.41
C VAL A 276 33.12 14.00 -5.38
N ASP A 277 33.74 13.45 -6.41
CA ASP A 277 34.40 14.24 -7.43
C ASP A 277 33.39 14.98 -8.33
N LYS A 278 33.87 16.01 -9.04
CA LYS A 278 33.01 16.84 -9.90
C LYS A 278 32.22 16.03 -10.93
N ASN A 279 32.84 15.05 -11.57
CA ASN A 279 32.20 14.31 -12.65
C ASN A 279 31.12 13.39 -12.10
N SER A 280 31.39 12.71 -10.99
CA SER A 280 30.41 11.87 -10.30
C SER A 280 29.26 12.71 -9.74
N ALA A 281 29.52 13.88 -9.17
CA ALA A 281 28.47 14.78 -8.68
C ALA A 281 27.53 15.23 -9.82
N LEU A 282 28.09 15.59 -10.98
CA LEU A 282 27.30 15.95 -12.16
C LEU A 282 26.53 14.76 -12.74
N ASP A 283 27.08 13.54 -12.73
CA ASP A 283 26.37 12.36 -13.19
C ASP A 283 25.20 11.98 -12.26
N ILE A 284 25.41 12.07 -10.95
CA ILE A 284 24.38 11.89 -9.92
C ILE A 284 23.24 12.91 -10.09
N LEU A 285 23.56 14.18 -10.42
CA LEU A 285 22.57 15.24 -10.63
C LEU A 285 22.02 15.31 -12.06
N ARG A 286 22.49 14.47 -13.00
CA ARG A 286 22.20 14.59 -14.44
C ARG A 286 20.73 14.75 -14.82
N LYS A 287 19.80 14.16 -14.07
CA LYS A 287 18.35 14.27 -14.29
C LYS A 287 17.65 15.30 -13.44
N THR A 288 18.29 15.78 -12.38
CA THR A 288 17.82 16.92 -11.63
C THR A 288 18.11 18.15 -12.49
N GLY A 289 17.18 19.09 -12.64
CA GLY A 289 17.34 20.25 -13.54
C GLY A 289 18.47 21.23 -13.19
N VAL A 290 19.35 20.84 -12.26
CA VAL A 290 20.47 21.58 -11.70
C VAL A 290 21.60 21.67 -12.72
N ARG A 291 22.09 22.89 -12.97
CA ARG A 291 23.12 23.17 -13.98
C ARG A 291 24.47 23.55 -13.39
N ASP A 292 24.45 24.24 -12.25
CA ASP A 292 25.64 24.74 -11.58
C ASP A 292 25.79 24.06 -10.22
N LEU A 293 27.01 23.61 -9.93
CA LEU A 293 27.35 23.08 -8.61
C LEU A 293 27.74 24.23 -7.67
N PRO A 294 27.45 24.12 -6.37
CA PRO A 294 27.94 25.06 -5.38
C PRO A 294 29.49 25.02 -5.30
N PRO A 295 30.14 25.98 -4.62
CA PRO A 295 31.56 25.89 -4.32
C PRO A 295 31.92 24.53 -3.68
N PRO A 296 33.07 23.93 -4.03
CA PRO A 296 33.50 22.67 -3.44
C PRO A 296 33.72 22.83 -1.93
N ASP A 297 33.44 21.77 -1.18
CA ASP A 297 33.65 21.73 0.27
C ASP A 297 35.14 21.77 0.62
N HIS A 298 35.94 20.94 -0.05
CA HIS A 298 37.38 20.93 0.10
C HIS A 298 38.09 20.58 -1.22
N ILE A 299 39.35 20.98 -1.32
CA ILE A 299 40.23 20.66 -2.45
C ILE A 299 41.33 19.76 -1.90
N LYS A 300 41.46 18.57 -2.48
CA LYS A 300 42.52 17.61 -2.14
C LYS A 300 43.28 17.27 -3.41
N ASP A 301 44.60 17.42 -3.37
CA ASP A 301 45.50 17.13 -4.50
C ASP A 301 45.09 17.87 -5.81
N ASP A 302 44.74 19.17 -5.68
CA ASP A 302 44.23 20.04 -6.76
C ASP A 302 42.88 19.59 -7.39
N ILE A 303 42.21 18.59 -6.81
CA ILE A 303 40.90 18.11 -7.23
C ILE A 303 39.83 18.66 -6.27
N PRO A 304 38.80 19.37 -6.77
CA PRO A 304 37.68 19.83 -5.95
C PRO A 304 36.74 18.67 -5.62
N TYR A 305 36.33 18.58 -4.36
CA TYR A 305 35.38 17.58 -3.85
C TYR A 305 34.13 18.23 -3.26
N TRP A 306 33.00 17.56 -3.44
CA TRP A 306 31.70 17.91 -2.87
C TRP A 306 31.26 16.85 -1.88
N THR A 307 30.49 17.26 -0.87
CA THR A 307 29.85 16.31 0.05
C THR A 307 28.51 15.86 -0.50
N GLY A 308 28.06 14.65 -0.14
CA GLY A 308 26.73 14.21 -0.55
C GLY A 308 25.60 15.06 0.02
N LYS A 309 25.83 15.77 1.13
CA LYS A 309 24.90 16.76 1.70
C LYS A 309 24.75 17.98 0.79
N GLN A 310 25.85 18.49 0.22
CA GLN A 310 25.79 19.58 -0.78
C GLN A 310 25.02 19.14 -2.03
N ILE A 311 25.23 17.90 -2.48
CA ILE A 311 24.53 17.32 -3.63
C ILE A 311 23.02 17.22 -3.33
N PHE A 312 22.64 16.71 -2.16
CA PHE A 312 21.24 16.63 -1.73
C PHE A 312 20.59 18.01 -1.58
N SER A 313 21.35 19.02 -1.14
CA SER A 313 20.85 20.38 -0.99
C SER A 313 20.36 20.98 -2.33
N GLN A 314 20.91 20.53 -3.47
CA GLN A 314 20.53 21.04 -4.79
C GLN A 314 19.09 20.71 -5.21
N ILE A 315 18.45 19.73 -4.56
CA ILE A 315 17.06 19.36 -4.86
C ILE A 315 16.04 19.98 -3.89
N LEU A 316 16.52 20.65 -2.83
CA LEU A 316 15.65 21.28 -1.84
C LEU A 316 15.17 22.65 -2.33
N PRO A 317 13.91 23.03 -2.08
CA PRO A 317 13.44 24.38 -2.36
C PRO A 317 14.20 25.43 -1.53
N GLU A 318 14.47 26.59 -2.16
CA GLU A 318 15.04 27.76 -1.47
C GLU A 318 14.11 28.21 -0.32
N GLY A 319 14.70 28.56 0.82
CA GLY A 319 13.94 29.00 2.01
C GLY A 319 13.36 27.88 2.87
N LEU A 320 13.60 26.60 2.53
CA LEU A 320 13.19 25.47 3.37
C LEU A 320 14.00 25.45 4.67
N ASN A 321 13.30 25.48 5.82
CA ASN A 321 13.90 25.39 7.15
C ASN A 321 13.29 24.21 7.92
N LEU A 322 14.13 23.26 8.36
CA LEU A 322 13.66 22.06 9.06
C LEU A 322 14.73 21.50 10.00
N GLU A 323 14.30 21.01 11.16
CA GLU A 323 15.15 20.45 12.21
C GLU A 323 14.41 19.26 12.83
N TYR A 324 15.05 18.11 12.90
CA TYR A 324 14.49 16.89 13.51
C TYR A 324 15.54 15.80 13.74
N GLU A 325 15.16 14.81 14.53
CA GLU A 325 15.95 13.59 14.75
C GLU A 325 15.62 12.52 13.70
N ALA A 326 16.68 11.99 13.09
CA ALA A 326 16.67 10.89 12.14
C ALA A 326 16.35 9.54 12.82
N GLU A 327 16.08 8.50 12.04
CA GLU A 327 15.85 7.12 12.46
C GLU A 327 17.12 6.48 13.04
N ILE A 328 18.29 6.82 12.51
CA ILE A 328 19.59 6.38 13.05
C ILE A 328 19.90 6.89 14.48
N CYS A 329 19.08 7.78 15.03
CA CYS A 329 19.26 8.27 16.39
C CYS A 329 19.06 7.15 17.42
N VAL A 330 20.09 6.85 18.21
CA VAL A 330 20.09 5.78 19.23
C VAL A 330 19.72 6.28 20.64
N GLU A 331 19.06 7.43 20.76
CA GLU A 331 18.66 8.05 22.04
C GLU A 331 19.78 8.02 23.11
N CYS A 332 20.82 8.86 22.91
CA CYS A 332 22.02 8.84 23.73
C CYS A 332 21.74 9.05 25.24
N VAL A 333 22.33 8.21 26.09
CA VAL A 333 22.18 8.23 27.56
C VAL A 333 22.62 9.57 28.18
N ASP A 334 23.66 10.20 27.61
CA ASP A 334 24.20 11.49 28.08
C ASP A 334 23.39 12.72 27.59
N GLY A 335 22.24 12.50 26.94
CA GLY A 335 21.42 13.55 26.32
C GLY A 335 21.79 13.85 24.86
N CYS A 336 20.87 14.52 24.15
CA CYS A 336 21.01 14.81 22.72
C CYS A 336 22.04 15.92 22.46
N LYS A 337 23.15 15.57 21.79
CA LYS A 337 24.21 16.51 21.38
C LYS A 337 23.86 17.32 20.11
N LYS A 338 22.64 17.18 19.58
CA LYS A 338 22.11 17.85 18.38
C LYS A 338 23.10 17.80 17.20
N GLU A 339 23.53 18.95 16.69
CA GLU A 339 24.44 19.09 15.54
C GLU A 339 25.78 18.36 15.72
N ASN A 340 26.26 18.22 16.97
CA ASN A 340 27.51 17.52 17.29
C ASN A 340 27.30 16.02 17.56
N CYS A 341 26.26 15.42 16.98
CA CYS A 341 25.98 14.00 17.14
C CYS A 341 27.08 13.15 16.46
N PRO A 342 27.73 12.21 17.17
CA PRO A 342 28.76 11.35 16.57
C PRO A 342 28.21 10.46 15.44
N ASN A 343 26.91 10.14 15.47
CA ASN A 343 26.23 9.34 14.46
C ASN A 343 25.63 10.18 13.33
N ASP A 344 25.76 11.51 13.39
CA ASP A 344 25.18 12.45 12.42
C ASP A 344 23.66 12.24 12.25
N ALA A 345 22.95 12.11 13.37
CA ALA A 345 21.53 11.75 13.43
C ALA A 345 20.58 12.96 13.57
N TYR A 346 21.12 14.17 13.76
CA TYR A 346 20.29 15.39 13.90
C TYR A 346 20.30 16.16 12.58
N VAL A 347 19.16 16.15 11.89
CA VAL A 347 19.01 16.79 10.57
C VAL A 347 18.68 18.26 10.74
N VAL A 348 19.50 19.13 10.15
CA VAL A 348 19.28 20.58 10.12
C VAL A 348 19.39 21.07 8.67
N ILE A 349 18.28 21.59 8.17
CA ILE A 349 18.16 22.23 6.87
C ILE A 349 17.86 23.70 7.10
N LYS A 350 18.69 24.60 6.55
CA LYS A 350 18.49 26.05 6.61
C LYS A 350 18.53 26.65 5.21
N ASN A 351 17.51 27.43 4.86
CA ASN A 351 17.36 28.05 3.55
C ASN A 351 17.58 27.12 2.34
N GLY A 352 17.21 25.84 2.45
CA GLY A 352 17.43 24.85 1.39
C GLY A 352 18.79 24.15 1.41
N GLU A 353 19.65 24.42 2.40
CA GLU A 353 20.94 23.75 2.55
C GLU A 353 20.93 22.77 3.73
N LEU A 354 21.36 21.52 3.48
CA LEU A 354 21.53 20.48 4.50
C LEU A 354 22.91 20.66 5.18
N LEU A 355 22.90 21.20 6.40
CA LEU A 355 24.12 21.49 7.15
C LEU A 355 24.65 20.25 7.88
N CYS A 356 23.78 19.54 8.59
CA CYS A 356 24.12 18.31 9.30
C CYS A 356 22.96 17.31 9.28
N GLY A 357 23.26 16.05 9.58
CA GLY A 357 22.32 14.95 9.62
C GLY A 357 22.33 14.07 8.37
N THR A 358 21.97 12.80 8.59
CA THR A 358 21.79 11.79 7.55
C THR A 358 20.32 11.72 7.13
N ILE A 359 20.07 11.54 5.83
CA ILE A 359 18.71 11.42 5.27
C ILE A 359 18.27 9.95 5.21
N ASP A 360 17.13 9.64 5.79
CA ASP A 360 16.60 8.29 5.99
C ASP A 360 15.06 8.21 5.88
N GLU A 361 14.43 7.12 6.35
CA GLU A 361 12.97 6.91 6.28
C GLU A 361 12.18 8.06 6.94
N LYS A 362 12.62 8.58 8.10
CA LYS A 362 11.94 9.73 8.75
C LYS A 362 12.05 11.01 7.92
N SER A 363 13.03 11.09 7.05
CA SER A 363 13.31 12.27 6.24
C SER A 363 12.45 12.30 4.98
N ILE A 364 12.50 11.23 4.19
CA ILE A 364 11.91 11.16 2.84
C ILE A 364 10.94 9.99 2.64
N GLY A 365 10.83 9.09 3.62
CA GLY A 365 10.05 7.86 3.50
C GLY A 365 8.56 8.10 3.34
N ALA A 366 7.87 7.14 2.72
CA ALA A 366 6.41 7.08 2.76
C ALA A 366 5.91 7.05 4.22
N PHE A 367 4.79 7.72 4.51
CA PHE A 367 4.18 7.91 5.83
C PHE A 367 4.95 8.82 6.79
N LYS A 368 6.27 8.64 6.92
CA LYS A 368 7.11 9.32 7.94
C LYS A 368 7.85 10.56 7.42
N GLY A 369 7.92 10.78 6.11
CA GLY A 369 8.78 11.78 5.48
C GLY A 369 8.49 13.23 5.92
N LYS A 370 9.32 13.76 6.82
CA LYS A 370 9.19 15.12 7.34
C LYS A 370 9.52 16.19 6.30
N ILE A 371 10.52 15.96 5.44
CA ILE A 371 10.91 16.89 4.37
C ILE A 371 9.78 16.99 3.35
N VAL A 372 9.28 15.84 2.87
CA VAL A 372 8.17 15.78 1.90
C VAL A 372 6.94 16.52 2.43
N ASN A 373 6.59 16.30 3.70
CA ASN A 373 5.45 16.97 4.34
C ASN A 373 5.61 18.50 4.38
N LYS A 374 6.80 18.98 4.78
CA LYS A 374 7.09 20.42 4.89
C LYS A 374 7.07 21.09 3.51
N VAL A 375 7.71 20.48 2.51
CA VAL A 375 7.75 21.00 1.13
C VAL A 375 6.33 21.16 0.56
N ILE A 376 5.46 20.16 0.72
CA ILE A 376 4.09 20.23 0.21
C ILE A 376 3.27 21.31 0.92
N ARG A 377 3.46 21.49 2.22
CA ARG A 377 2.69 22.46 3.01
C ARG A 377 3.10 23.91 2.73
N GLU A 378 4.39 24.17 2.51
CA GLU A 378 4.91 25.53 2.31
C GLU A 378 4.95 25.95 0.85
N PHE A 379 5.37 25.04 -0.04
CA PHE A 379 5.59 25.33 -1.47
C PHE A 379 4.50 24.73 -2.38
N GLY A 380 3.55 23.99 -1.80
CA GLY A 380 2.40 23.42 -2.49
C GLY A 380 2.62 22.04 -3.12
N PRO A 381 1.55 21.40 -3.62
CA PRO A 381 1.58 20.05 -4.17
C PRO A 381 2.50 19.88 -5.39
N THR A 382 2.57 20.89 -6.26
CA THR A 382 3.40 20.84 -7.48
C THR A 382 4.88 20.83 -7.15
N ALA A 383 5.33 21.66 -6.20
CA ALA A 383 6.71 21.65 -5.71
C ALA A 383 7.02 20.33 -4.99
N GLY A 384 6.07 19.79 -4.23
CA GLY A 384 6.18 18.47 -3.60
C GLY A 384 6.35 17.33 -4.61
N ALA A 385 5.59 17.33 -5.70
CA ALA A 385 5.73 16.35 -6.76
C ALA A 385 7.11 16.43 -7.45
N ALA A 386 7.55 17.64 -7.79
CA ALA A 386 8.87 17.87 -8.37
C ALA A 386 10.01 17.45 -7.41
N PHE A 387 9.86 17.71 -6.10
CA PHE A 387 10.80 17.25 -5.09
C PHE A 387 10.87 15.73 -5.04
N ILE A 388 9.73 15.02 -5.04
CA ILE A 388 9.72 13.56 -5.03
C ILE A 388 10.37 13.00 -6.29
N ASP A 389 10.08 13.54 -7.47
CA ASP A 389 10.71 13.11 -8.73
C ASP A 389 12.23 13.34 -8.73
N ASN A 390 12.70 14.47 -8.22
CA ASN A 390 14.13 14.74 -8.09
C ASN A 390 14.78 13.81 -7.06
N MET A 391 14.12 13.58 -5.92
CA MET A 391 14.57 12.71 -4.85
C MET A 391 14.70 11.26 -5.31
N THR A 392 13.72 10.70 -6.04
CA THR A 392 13.81 9.34 -6.58
C THR A 392 14.96 9.22 -7.56
N ASN A 393 15.09 10.18 -8.48
CA ASN A 393 16.17 10.20 -9.47
C ASN A 393 17.56 10.30 -8.83
N LEU A 394 17.70 11.11 -7.78
CA LEU A 394 18.94 11.28 -7.04
C LEU A 394 19.27 10.01 -6.26
N ALA A 395 18.28 9.40 -5.61
CA ALA A 395 18.50 8.25 -4.74
C ALA A 395 18.92 7.00 -5.52
N ILE A 396 18.26 6.75 -6.65
CA ILE A 396 18.62 5.64 -7.54
C ILE A 396 20.02 5.84 -8.14
N ARG A 397 20.43 7.08 -8.47
CA ARG A 397 21.80 7.34 -8.92
C ARG A 397 22.82 7.23 -7.80
N GLY A 398 22.48 7.69 -6.60
CA GLY A 398 23.33 7.57 -5.41
C GLY A 398 23.63 6.10 -5.10
N ILE A 399 22.61 5.24 -5.07
CA ILE A 399 22.84 3.80 -4.82
C ILE A 399 23.61 3.13 -5.96
N MET A 400 23.40 3.54 -7.22
CA MET A 400 24.18 3.04 -8.37
C MET A 400 25.65 3.48 -8.31
N TYR A 401 25.93 4.68 -7.82
CA TYR A 401 27.28 5.20 -7.64
C TYR A 401 28.05 4.43 -6.57
N HIS A 402 27.42 4.19 -5.41
CA HIS A 402 28.05 3.44 -4.33
C HIS A 402 28.22 1.95 -4.67
N GLY A 403 27.24 1.37 -5.38
CA GLY A 403 27.12 -0.07 -5.51
C GLY A 403 26.66 -0.69 -4.21
N PHE A 404 25.49 -1.33 -4.22
CA PHE A 404 24.90 -1.91 -3.02
C PHE A 404 24.49 -3.35 -3.26
N SER A 405 24.96 -4.25 -2.39
CA SER A 405 24.64 -5.67 -2.45
C SER A 405 24.57 -6.22 -1.04
N PHE A 406 23.79 -7.29 -0.87
CA PHE A 406 23.67 -8.04 0.37
C PHE A 406 24.22 -9.45 0.16
N GLY A 407 25.19 -9.84 0.97
CA GLY A 407 25.87 -11.14 0.93
C GLY A 407 25.51 -12.03 2.11
N ILE A 408 25.98 -13.28 2.06
CA ILE A 408 25.86 -14.20 3.21
C ILE A 408 26.81 -13.83 4.35
N ASP A 409 27.91 -13.16 4.03
CA ASP A 409 28.94 -12.66 4.94
C ASP A 409 28.48 -11.44 5.75
N ASP A 410 27.49 -10.69 5.25
CA ASP A 410 26.85 -9.60 6.00
C ASP A 410 26.14 -10.09 7.29
N GLU A 411 25.90 -11.39 7.42
CA GLU A 411 25.33 -11.99 8.63
C GLU A 411 26.40 -12.72 9.48
N ASP A 412 27.68 -12.67 9.10
CA ASP A 412 28.74 -13.36 9.85
C ASP A 412 29.06 -12.63 11.14
N ILE A 413 28.92 -13.34 12.25
CA ILE A 413 29.35 -12.87 13.57
C ILE A 413 30.60 -13.63 14.01
N PRO A 414 31.55 -12.97 14.71
CA PRO A 414 32.76 -13.62 15.21
C PRO A 414 32.44 -14.82 16.10
N LYS A 415 33.34 -15.81 16.13
CA LYS A 415 33.21 -16.98 17.01
C LYS A 415 33.05 -16.61 18.49
N GLU A 416 33.62 -15.48 18.92
CA GLU A 416 33.46 -14.94 20.26
C GLU A 416 32.02 -14.53 20.54
N ALA A 417 31.38 -13.81 19.61
CA ALA A 417 29.98 -13.43 19.69
C ALA A 417 29.07 -14.67 19.73
N VAL A 418 29.34 -15.68 18.90
CA VAL A 418 28.59 -16.95 18.90
C VAL A 418 28.67 -17.64 20.27
N LYS A 419 29.86 -17.67 20.89
CA LYS A 419 30.02 -18.25 22.24
C LYS A 419 29.24 -17.46 23.29
N GLN A 420 29.30 -16.13 23.25
CA GLN A 420 28.54 -15.28 24.17
C GLN A 420 27.02 -15.52 24.04
N ILE A 421 26.50 -15.63 22.81
CA ILE A 421 25.08 -15.93 22.57
C ILE A 421 24.71 -17.32 23.11
N GLN A 422 25.59 -18.31 22.96
CA GLN A 422 25.39 -19.64 23.54
C GLN A 422 25.42 -19.62 25.08
N GLU A 423 26.27 -18.79 25.68
CA GLU A 423 26.32 -18.58 27.14
C GLU A 423 25.04 -17.92 27.64
N ILE A 424 24.56 -16.86 27.00
CA ILE A 424 23.28 -16.19 27.33
C ILE A 424 22.11 -17.19 27.28
N ASN A 425 22.04 -17.98 26.20
CA ASN A 425 21.00 -19.01 26.08
C ASN A 425 21.09 -20.06 27.20
N LYS A 426 22.30 -20.53 27.55
CA LYS A 426 22.50 -21.49 28.64
C LYS A 426 22.14 -20.91 30.00
N ASP A 427 22.52 -19.68 30.27
CA ASP A 427 22.24 -19.00 31.53
C ASP A 427 20.74 -18.78 31.73
N ALA A 428 20.00 -18.47 30.66
CA ALA A 428 18.55 -18.36 30.73
C ALA A 428 17.83 -19.70 30.96
N MET A 429 18.40 -20.80 30.45
CA MET A 429 17.84 -22.14 30.64
C MET A 429 18.19 -22.75 31.99
N TYR A 430 19.42 -22.54 32.49
CA TYR A 430 19.98 -23.28 33.64
C TYR A 430 20.64 -22.41 34.73
N GLY A 431 20.74 -21.10 34.56
CA GLY A 431 21.28 -20.17 35.55
C GLY A 431 20.42 -20.02 36.83
N LYS A 432 20.84 -19.13 37.73
CA LYS A 432 20.23 -18.96 39.07
C LYS A 432 18.79 -18.43 39.05
N GLU A 433 18.44 -17.60 38.07
CA GLU A 433 17.08 -17.10 37.82
C GLU A 433 16.53 -17.63 36.49
N SER A 434 16.83 -18.90 36.20
CA SER A 434 16.48 -19.54 34.93
C SER A 434 15.08 -20.11 34.88
N ILE A 435 14.69 -20.52 33.68
CA ILE A 435 13.46 -21.29 33.43
C ILE A 435 13.43 -22.57 34.27
N ALA A 436 14.56 -23.27 34.42
CA ALA A 436 14.63 -24.44 35.29
C ALA A 436 14.31 -24.10 36.76
N SER A 437 14.84 -23.00 37.29
CA SER A 437 14.53 -22.53 38.65
C SER A 437 13.05 -22.14 38.80
N LEU A 438 12.45 -21.51 37.80
CA LEU A 438 11.02 -21.16 37.81
C LEU A 438 10.13 -22.41 37.79
N ILE A 439 10.50 -23.43 37.01
CA ILE A 439 9.80 -24.71 36.97
C ILE A 439 9.91 -25.41 38.33
N ASP A 440 11.10 -25.42 38.93
CA ASP A 440 11.34 -26.02 40.24
C ASP A 440 10.54 -25.33 41.35
N LYS A 441 10.52 -23.99 41.39
CA LYS A 441 9.67 -23.21 42.32
C LYS A 441 8.18 -23.47 42.10
N TYR A 442 7.77 -23.67 40.86
CA TYR A 442 6.39 -24.02 40.55
C TYR A 442 6.04 -25.43 41.06
N GLU A 443 6.93 -26.41 40.89
CA GLU A 443 6.73 -27.78 41.37
C GLU A 443 6.66 -27.85 42.90
N HIS A 444 7.41 -26.99 43.60
CA HIS A 444 7.40 -26.86 45.06
C HIS A 444 6.33 -25.90 45.61
N ASN A 445 5.48 -25.30 44.76
CA ASN A 445 4.49 -24.29 45.13
C ASN A 445 5.07 -23.02 45.81
N GLU A 446 6.33 -22.69 45.53
CA GLU A 446 7.05 -21.51 46.04
C GLU A 446 7.01 -20.34 45.04
N LEU A 447 6.25 -20.47 43.95
CA LEU A 447 6.14 -19.44 42.93
C LEU A 447 5.26 -18.27 43.40
N GLU A 448 5.85 -17.09 43.45
CA GLU A 448 5.13 -15.84 43.72
C GLU A 448 4.16 -15.49 42.58
N LEU A 449 2.87 -15.53 42.90
CA LEU A 449 1.78 -15.29 41.96
C LEU A 449 1.71 -13.83 41.52
N LEU A 450 1.48 -13.62 40.23
CA LEU A 450 1.12 -12.30 39.73
C LEU A 450 -0.35 -11.99 40.10
N PRO A 451 -0.68 -10.74 40.48
CA PRO A 451 -2.05 -10.37 40.81
C PRO A 451 -3.04 -10.69 39.68
N GLY A 452 -4.14 -11.38 40.02
CA GLY A 452 -5.20 -11.73 39.05
C GLY A 452 -4.85 -12.86 38.08
N ARG A 453 -3.76 -13.61 38.33
CA ARG A 453 -3.31 -14.74 37.51
C ARG A 453 -3.24 -16.03 38.31
N SER A 454 -3.46 -17.16 37.64
CA SER A 454 -3.22 -18.48 38.24
C SER A 454 -1.71 -18.76 38.38
N SER A 455 -1.34 -19.81 39.12
CA SER A 455 0.05 -20.27 39.23
C SER A 455 0.65 -20.65 37.88
N GLU A 456 -0.14 -21.35 37.05
CA GLU A 456 0.28 -21.75 35.70
C GLU A 456 0.45 -20.55 34.76
N GLU A 457 -0.50 -19.61 34.77
CA GLU A 457 -0.39 -18.40 33.96
C GLU A 457 0.80 -17.54 34.40
N THR A 458 1.07 -17.47 35.71
CA THR A 458 2.22 -16.76 36.26
C THR A 458 3.53 -17.37 35.77
N LEU A 459 3.65 -18.69 35.80
CA LEU A 459 4.82 -19.41 35.32
C LEU A 459 5.06 -19.11 33.83
N GLU A 460 4.03 -19.26 33.00
CA GLU A 460 4.13 -19.02 31.55
C GLU A 460 4.56 -17.59 31.22
N LEU A 461 3.98 -16.59 31.89
CA LEU A 461 4.34 -15.20 31.67
C LEU A 461 5.79 -14.90 32.07
N ARG A 462 6.25 -15.39 33.23
CA ARG A 462 7.64 -15.21 33.66
C ARG A 462 8.63 -15.89 32.70
N ILE A 463 8.31 -17.09 32.21
CA ILE A 463 9.14 -17.77 31.20
C ILE A 463 9.19 -16.97 29.90
N MET A 464 8.05 -16.49 29.39
CA MET A 464 8.01 -15.68 28.17
C MET A 464 8.80 -14.37 28.32
N GLN A 465 8.79 -13.74 29.50
CA GLN A 465 9.60 -12.55 29.78
C GLN A 465 11.10 -12.85 29.72
N ILE A 466 11.56 -13.96 30.32
CA ILE A 466 12.97 -14.36 30.26
C ILE A 466 13.37 -14.64 28.81
N LEU A 467 12.58 -15.42 28.07
CA LEU A 467 12.88 -15.75 26.68
C LEU A 467 12.86 -14.53 25.75
N GLY A 468 12.02 -13.53 26.05
CA GLY A 468 12.02 -12.24 25.37
C GLY A 468 13.33 -11.48 25.60
N LYS A 469 13.77 -11.36 26.86
CA LYS A 469 15.04 -10.72 27.21
C LYS A 469 16.25 -11.39 26.55
N VAL A 470 16.29 -12.72 26.56
CA VAL A 470 17.37 -13.50 25.92
C VAL A 470 17.51 -13.17 24.45
N ARG A 471 16.39 -13.10 23.73
CA ARG A 471 16.39 -12.75 22.31
C ARG A 471 16.94 -11.34 22.11
N ASP A 472 16.52 -10.38 22.92
CA ASP A 472 16.92 -8.99 22.80
C ASP A 472 18.42 -8.83 23.12
N GLU A 473 18.91 -9.44 24.21
CA GLU A 473 20.33 -9.44 24.57
C GLU A 473 21.21 -10.14 23.52
N ALA A 474 20.75 -11.27 22.98
CA ALA A 474 21.45 -11.96 21.90
C ALA A 474 21.50 -11.11 20.62
N GLY A 475 20.42 -10.38 20.33
CA GLY A 475 20.34 -9.43 19.22
C GLY A 475 21.29 -8.25 19.38
N ASP A 476 21.36 -7.65 20.56
CA ASP A 476 22.26 -6.54 20.86
C ASP A 476 23.72 -6.97 20.75
N LYS A 477 24.07 -8.16 21.25
CA LYS A 477 25.42 -8.72 21.10
C LYS A 477 25.80 -8.96 19.65
N ALA A 478 24.89 -9.50 18.83
CA ALA A 478 25.14 -9.64 17.41
C ALA A 478 25.28 -8.27 16.72
N GLY A 479 24.43 -7.31 17.05
CA GLY A 479 24.45 -5.95 16.50
C GLY A 479 25.74 -5.20 16.79
N LEU A 480 26.34 -5.35 17.97
CA LEU A 480 27.63 -4.72 18.32
C LEU A 480 28.78 -5.15 17.41
N HIS A 481 28.71 -6.35 16.84
CA HIS A 481 29.74 -6.88 15.94
C HIS A 481 29.46 -6.62 14.46
N LEU A 482 28.24 -6.19 14.13
CA LEU A 482 27.85 -5.81 12.78
C LEU A 482 27.98 -4.29 12.65
N GLY A 483 29.06 -3.84 12.00
CA GLY A 483 29.32 -2.42 11.79
C GLY A 483 28.26 -1.74 10.91
N ILE A 484 28.17 -0.40 10.98
CA ILE A 484 27.25 0.39 10.15
C ILE A 484 27.58 0.28 8.65
N ASP A 485 28.85 -0.01 8.32
CA ASP A 485 29.31 -0.20 6.94
C ASP A 485 28.79 -1.51 6.31
N ASN A 486 28.17 -2.38 7.10
CA ASN A 486 27.49 -3.57 6.62
C ASN A 486 26.17 -3.19 5.95
N SER A 487 25.93 -3.69 4.73
CA SER A 487 24.71 -3.45 3.95
C SER A 487 23.43 -3.81 4.71
N ALA A 488 23.44 -4.90 5.47
CA ALA A 488 22.31 -5.36 6.27
C ALA A 488 21.93 -4.34 7.36
N VAL A 489 22.94 -3.85 8.07
CA VAL A 489 22.78 -2.85 9.14
C VAL A 489 22.36 -1.53 8.54
N ALA A 490 22.96 -1.11 7.42
CA ALA A 490 22.57 0.12 6.73
C ALA A 490 21.08 0.11 6.34
N MET A 491 20.54 -1.00 5.84
CA MET A 491 19.10 -1.12 5.53
C MET A 491 18.20 -1.08 6.78
N ALA A 492 18.62 -1.75 7.86
CA ALA A 492 17.85 -1.80 9.10
C ALA A 492 17.83 -0.46 9.85
N VAL A 493 18.98 0.22 9.92
CA VAL A 493 19.16 1.49 10.65
C VAL A 493 18.56 2.67 9.88
N SER A 494 18.63 2.66 8.54
CA SER A 494 17.99 3.69 7.71
C SER A 494 16.46 3.57 7.65
N GLY A 495 15.89 2.44 8.09
CA GLY A 495 14.48 2.13 7.94
C GLY A 495 14.07 1.77 6.51
N ALA A 496 15.04 1.49 5.63
CA ALA A 496 14.76 1.14 4.23
C ALA A 496 14.05 -0.20 4.11
N ARG A 497 14.60 -1.24 4.73
CA ARG A 497 13.99 -2.58 4.74
C ARG A 497 14.55 -3.43 5.88
N GLY A 498 13.66 -4.14 6.56
CA GLY A 498 14.03 -4.96 7.71
C GLY A 498 14.25 -4.13 8.97
N SER A 499 14.57 -4.81 10.06
CA SER A 499 14.83 -4.21 11.37
C SER A 499 15.99 -4.93 12.04
N MET A 500 16.56 -4.33 13.09
CA MET A 500 17.59 -4.98 13.90
C MET A 500 17.13 -6.34 14.46
N LEU A 501 15.83 -6.49 14.73
CA LEU A 501 15.24 -7.77 15.13
C LEU A 501 15.38 -8.84 14.03
N ASN A 502 15.21 -8.48 12.76
CA ASN A 502 15.37 -9.44 11.66
C ASN A 502 16.83 -9.89 11.53
N LEU A 503 17.79 -8.96 11.67
CA LEU A 503 19.22 -9.29 11.70
C LEU A 503 19.56 -10.20 12.87
N ALA A 504 19.02 -9.92 14.06
CA ALA A 504 19.17 -10.77 15.24
C ALA A 504 18.63 -12.20 15.00
N GLN A 505 17.51 -12.36 14.29
CA GLN A 505 16.97 -13.68 13.95
C GLN A 505 17.84 -14.46 12.95
N MET A 506 18.48 -13.75 12.01
CA MET A 506 19.35 -14.36 11.00
C MET A 506 20.72 -14.75 11.59
N ALA A 507 21.31 -13.89 12.44
CA ALA A 507 22.65 -14.08 12.99
C ALA A 507 22.68 -14.75 14.38
N ALA A 508 21.76 -14.41 15.29
CA ALA A 508 21.82 -14.80 16.71
C ALA A 508 20.87 -15.96 17.07
N CYS A 509 19.56 -15.70 17.15
CA CYS A 509 18.56 -16.72 17.46
C CYS A 509 17.17 -16.30 16.98
N VAL A 510 16.34 -17.24 16.51
CA VAL A 510 14.97 -16.95 16.07
C VAL A 510 14.07 -16.60 17.27
N GLY A 511 14.25 -17.27 18.40
CA GLY A 511 13.53 -17.04 19.65
C GLY A 511 12.23 -17.86 19.80
N GLN A 512 11.40 -17.47 20.78
CA GLN A 512 10.20 -18.21 21.16
C GLN A 512 9.10 -18.14 20.09
N GLN A 513 8.62 -19.31 19.63
CA GLN A 513 7.45 -19.41 18.76
C GLN A 513 6.18 -19.45 19.62
N SER A 514 5.25 -18.54 19.36
CA SER A 514 3.96 -18.50 20.06
C SER A 514 2.82 -18.94 19.15
N VAL A 515 1.76 -19.48 19.76
CA VAL A 515 0.45 -19.68 19.12
C VAL A 515 -0.60 -18.97 19.95
N ARG A 516 -1.27 -17.95 19.39
CA ARG A 516 -2.31 -17.14 20.05
C ARG A 516 -1.84 -16.50 21.35
N GLY A 517 -0.59 -16.04 21.37
CA GLY A 517 0.01 -15.37 22.53
C GLY A 517 0.48 -16.29 23.66
N ALA A 518 0.38 -17.62 23.51
CA ALA A 518 0.92 -18.60 24.44
C ALA A 518 2.05 -19.42 23.80
N ARG A 519 2.89 -20.05 24.62
CA ARG A 519 3.86 -21.05 24.13
C ARG A 519 3.12 -22.26 23.54
N ILE A 520 3.82 -23.08 22.75
CA ILE A 520 3.21 -24.22 22.07
C ILE A 520 2.83 -25.27 23.11
N GLN A 521 1.54 -25.44 23.40
CA GLN A 521 1.03 -26.46 24.34
C GLN A 521 0.26 -27.58 23.63
N ARG A 522 -0.26 -27.30 22.43
CA ARG A 522 -1.03 -28.28 21.65
C ARG A 522 -0.11 -29.35 21.08
N GLY A 523 -0.43 -30.61 21.34
CA GLY A 523 0.35 -31.76 20.89
C GLY A 523 -0.27 -33.09 21.34
N TYR A 524 0.59 -34.03 21.69
CA TYR A 524 0.21 -35.33 22.25
C TYR A 524 -0.21 -35.23 23.72
N SER A 525 -0.73 -36.33 24.29
CA SER A 525 -1.15 -36.39 25.69
C SER A 525 -0.01 -36.06 26.66
N GLY A 526 -0.01 -34.83 27.18
CA GLY A 526 0.96 -34.32 28.15
C GLY A 526 2.30 -33.91 27.56
N ARG A 527 2.44 -33.72 26.25
CA ARG A 527 3.68 -33.25 25.60
C ARG A 527 3.42 -32.68 24.21
N THR A 528 4.27 -31.78 23.75
CA THR A 528 4.15 -31.17 22.42
C THR A 528 4.50 -32.15 21.30
N LEU A 529 5.67 -32.79 21.38
CA LEU A 529 6.20 -33.77 20.41
C LEU A 529 6.55 -35.10 21.07
N PRO A 530 6.62 -36.22 20.31
CA PRO A 530 6.94 -37.52 20.87
C PRO A 530 8.40 -37.64 21.36
N HIS A 531 9.26 -36.71 20.95
CA HIS A 531 10.67 -36.61 21.35
C HIS A 531 10.87 -36.11 22.78
N PHE A 532 9.86 -35.43 23.35
CA PHE A 532 9.93 -34.89 24.71
C PHE A 532 9.28 -35.82 25.74
N LYS A 533 9.71 -35.69 26.99
CA LYS A 533 9.09 -36.37 28.13
C LYS A 533 7.69 -35.79 28.39
N LYS A 534 6.82 -36.60 28.99
CA LYS A 534 5.49 -36.12 29.40
C LYS A 534 5.66 -35.14 30.57
N GLY A 535 4.97 -34.02 30.51
CA GLY A 535 5.01 -32.95 31.52
C GLY A 535 6.21 -32.03 31.42
N ASP A 536 7.06 -32.16 30.40
CA ASP A 536 8.23 -31.29 30.21
C ASP A 536 7.79 -29.85 29.89
N ARG A 537 8.06 -28.92 30.82
CA ARG A 537 7.73 -27.49 30.73
C ARG A 537 8.89 -26.61 30.23
N GLY A 538 10.00 -27.25 29.84
CA GLY A 538 11.22 -26.57 29.37
C GLY A 538 11.00 -25.73 28.11
N ALA A 539 11.94 -24.83 27.82
CA ALA A 539 11.83 -23.91 26.69
C ALA A 539 11.86 -24.64 25.33
N GLU A 540 12.77 -25.60 25.16
CA GLU A 540 12.88 -26.43 23.93
C GLU A 540 11.59 -27.23 23.66
N ALA A 541 11.02 -27.83 24.70
CA ALA A 541 9.78 -28.61 24.59
C ALA A 541 8.58 -27.76 24.14
N HIS A 542 8.62 -26.45 24.38
CA HIS A 542 7.51 -25.54 24.13
C HIS A 542 7.78 -24.52 23.00
N GLY A 543 8.73 -24.80 22.12
CA GLY A 543 8.91 -24.06 20.87
C GLY A 543 9.88 -22.88 20.93
N PHE A 544 10.82 -22.88 21.88
CA PHE A 544 11.96 -21.97 21.82
C PHE A 544 12.98 -22.45 20.78
N VAL A 545 13.36 -21.57 19.87
CA VAL A 545 14.33 -21.83 18.81
C VAL A 545 15.62 -21.09 19.15
N GLN A 546 16.65 -21.84 19.54
CA GLN A 546 17.96 -21.30 19.92
C GLN A 546 18.81 -21.00 18.69
N ALA A 547 18.66 -21.80 17.64
CA ALA A 547 19.35 -21.60 16.38
C ALA A 547 18.92 -20.31 15.68
N SER A 548 19.83 -19.76 14.88
CA SER A 548 19.55 -18.72 13.90
C SER A 548 19.28 -19.34 12.52
N TYR A 549 18.76 -18.55 11.58
CA TYR A 549 18.61 -19.04 10.20
C TYR A 549 19.94 -19.41 9.56
N LYS A 550 21.02 -18.73 9.95
CA LYS A 550 22.36 -19.01 9.46
C LYS A 550 22.96 -20.28 10.04
N SER A 551 22.80 -20.53 11.34
CA SER A 551 23.29 -21.77 11.96
C SER A 551 22.52 -23.01 11.50
N GLY A 552 21.28 -22.81 11.04
CA GLY A 552 20.36 -23.86 10.63
C GLY A 552 19.53 -24.40 11.79
N LEU A 553 18.27 -24.72 11.50
CA LEU A 553 17.30 -25.21 12.48
C LEU A 553 17.38 -26.73 12.63
N SER A 554 17.31 -27.23 13.88
CA SER A 554 17.10 -28.66 14.10
C SER A 554 15.71 -29.10 13.63
N PRO A 555 15.46 -30.41 13.38
CA PRO A 555 14.14 -30.88 12.93
C PRO A 555 12.99 -30.50 13.87
N VAL A 556 13.26 -30.44 15.18
CA VAL A 556 12.28 -30.06 16.21
C VAL A 556 11.99 -28.56 16.14
N GLU A 557 13.03 -27.73 16.09
CA GLU A 557 12.89 -26.28 15.95
C GLU A 557 12.20 -25.90 14.64
N TYR A 558 12.56 -26.56 13.53
CA TYR A 558 11.91 -26.35 12.23
C TYR A 558 10.40 -26.63 12.30
N PHE A 559 9.99 -27.71 12.96
CA PHE A 559 8.58 -28.02 13.13
C PHE A 559 7.84 -26.98 13.98
N PHE A 560 8.44 -26.53 15.08
CA PHE A 560 7.85 -25.47 15.90
C PHE A 560 7.79 -24.12 15.18
N HIS A 561 8.82 -23.80 14.40
CA HIS A 561 8.82 -22.60 13.56
C HIS A 561 7.72 -22.65 12.50
N ALA A 562 7.49 -23.81 11.89
CA ALA A 562 6.39 -24.00 10.94
C ALA A 562 5.00 -23.81 11.60
N ILE A 563 4.84 -24.23 12.87
CA ILE A 563 3.62 -23.98 13.64
C ILE A 563 3.39 -22.48 13.83
N GLY A 564 4.42 -21.74 14.26
CA GLY A 564 4.35 -20.28 14.43
C GLY A 564 4.04 -19.56 13.12
N GLY A 565 4.73 -19.93 12.03
CA GLY A 565 4.49 -19.37 10.71
C GLY A 565 3.06 -19.61 10.19
N ARG A 566 2.45 -20.75 10.52
CA ARG A 566 1.07 -21.06 10.12
C ARG A 566 0.05 -20.12 10.76
N GLU A 567 0.29 -19.65 11.98
CA GLU A 567 -0.60 -18.68 12.63
C GLU A 567 -0.65 -17.38 11.83
N GLY A 568 0.50 -16.81 11.46
CA GLY A 568 0.57 -15.56 10.70
C GLY A 568 -0.14 -15.64 9.34
N LEU A 569 0.02 -16.78 8.64
CA LEU A 569 -0.67 -17.03 7.36
C LEU A 569 -2.21 -17.08 7.52
N VAL A 570 -2.69 -17.74 8.58
CA VAL A 570 -4.13 -17.88 8.83
C VAL A 570 -4.75 -16.56 9.30
N ASP A 571 -4.08 -15.84 10.19
CA ASP A 571 -4.58 -14.57 10.73
C ASP A 571 -4.75 -13.53 9.61
N THR A 572 -3.78 -13.44 8.71
CA THR A 572 -3.83 -12.56 7.52
C THR A 572 -5.06 -12.86 6.64
N ALA A 573 -5.32 -14.14 6.38
CA ALA A 573 -6.47 -14.56 5.58
C ALA A 573 -7.82 -14.27 6.26
N VAL A 574 -7.93 -14.53 7.56
CA VAL A 574 -9.18 -14.35 8.32
C VAL A 574 -9.53 -12.87 8.48
N ARG A 575 -8.56 -12.03 8.86
CA ARG A 575 -8.76 -10.59 9.10
C ARG A 575 -9.25 -9.84 7.87
N THR A 576 -8.80 -10.25 6.69
CA THR A 576 -9.18 -9.63 5.40
C THR A 576 -10.71 -9.65 5.21
N SER A 577 -11.36 -10.77 5.54
CA SER A 577 -12.81 -10.93 5.38
C SER A 577 -13.62 -10.04 6.33
N GLN A 578 -13.18 -9.93 7.59
CA GLN A 578 -13.87 -9.14 8.62
C GLN A 578 -13.71 -7.64 8.38
N SER A 579 -12.48 -7.22 8.03
CA SER A 579 -12.17 -5.82 7.74
C SER A 579 -13.01 -5.29 6.57
N GLY A 580 -13.03 -6.02 5.43
CA GLY A 580 -13.82 -5.61 4.26
C GLY A 580 -15.33 -5.56 4.53
N TYR A 581 -15.85 -6.47 5.36
CA TYR A 581 -17.27 -6.43 5.74
C TYR A 581 -17.59 -5.24 6.64
N LEU A 582 -16.75 -4.95 7.63
CA LEU A 582 -16.89 -3.79 8.51
C LEU A 582 -16.81 -2.48 7.71
N GLN A 583 -15.80 -2.34 6.84
CA GLN A 583 -15.64 -1.19 5.96
C GLN A 583 -16.91 -0.93 5.16
N ARG A 584 -17.46 -1.97 4.52
CA ARG A 584 -18.70 -1.85 3.73
C ARG A 584 -19.90 -1.40 4.57
N ARG A 585 -20.02 -1.88 5.81
CA ARG A 585 -21.08 -1.45 6.74
C ARG A 585 -20.93 0.03 7.10
N MET A 586 -19.71 0.47 7.39
CA MET A 586 -19.42 1.87 7.72
C MET A 586 -19.67 2.79 6.53
N VAL A 587 -19.19 2.43 5.33
CA VAL A 587 -19.43 3.21 4.11
C VAL A 587 -20.92 3.37 3.83
N ASN A 588 -21.69 2.29 3.87
CA ASN A 588 -23.14 2.37 3.63
C ASN A 588 -23.88 3.21 4.69
N ALA A 589 -23.34 3.35 5.90
CA ALA A 589 -23.94 4.16 6.96
C ALA A 589 -23.55 5.64 6.89
N LEU A 590 -22.40 5.97 6.28
CA LEU A 590 -21.80 7.31 6.33
C LEU A 590 -21.69 7.99 4.96
N GLN A 591 -21.90 7.29 3.84
CA GLN A 591 -21.77 7.84 2.48
C GLN A 591 -22.71 9.01 2.19
N ASP A 592 -23.79 9.13 2.95
CA ASP A 592 -24.84 10.16 2.78
C ASP A 592 -24.50 11.46 3.51
N LEU A 593 -23.38 11.50 4.26
CA LEU A 593 -22.95 12.67 5.01
C LEU A 593 -22.11 13.60 4.14
N GLU A 594 -22.48 14.88 4.13
CA GLU A 594 -21.75 15.93 3.40
C GLU A 594 -21.57 17.19 4.25
N ALA A 595 -20.44 17.88 4.03
CA ALA A 595 -20.18 19.19 4.61
C ALA A 595 -20.81 20.27 3.72
N GLN A 596 -21.72 21.04 4.30
CA GLN A 596 -22.45 22.10 3.62
C GLN A 596 -21.66 23.40 3.57
N HIS A 597 -22.08 24.34 2.72
CA HIS A 597 -21.45 25.66 2.60
C HIS A 597 -21.47 26.49 3.89
N ASP A 598 -22.36 26.19 4.85
CA ASP A 598 -22.42 26.83 6.17
C ASP A 598 -21.47 26.19 7.20
N GLY A 599 -20.68 25.18 6.81
CA GLY A 599 -19.75 24.45 7.69
C GLY A 599 -20.38 23.34 8.53
N THR A 600 -21.69 23.13 8.44
CA THR A 600 -22.40 22.03 9.11
C THR A 600 -22.26 20.72 8.33
N VAL A 601 -22.29 19.58 9.02
CA VAL A 601 -22.37 18.26 8.38
C VAL A 601 -23.80 17.75 8.49
N ARG A 602 -24.40 17.42 7.35
CA ARG A 602 -25.81 17.02 7.27
C ARG A 602 -25.98 15.68 6.57
N ASP A 603 -27.06 14.98 6.91
CA ASP A 603 -27.54 13.83 6.14
C ASP A 603 -28.41 14.26 4.93
N THR A 604 -28.82 13.30 4.11
CA THR A 604 -29.69 13.54 2.94
C THR A 604 -31.09 14.07 3.27
N ARG A 605 -31.52 14.03 4.54
CA ARG A 605 -32.79 14.58 5.03
C ARG A 605 -32.63 16.01 5.57
N GLY A 606 -31.41 16.54 5.57
CA GLY A 606 -31.07 17.86 6.11
C GLY A 606 -30.92 17.90 7.63
N VAL A 607 -30.84 16.75 8.29
CA VAL A 607 -30.59 16.67 9.74
C VAL A 607 -29.12 17.00 10.00
N VAL A 608 -28.88 17.99 10.86
CA VAL A 608 -27.53 18.37 11.27
C VAL A 608 -26.97 17.29 12.19
N VAL A 609 -25.87 16.67 11.76
CA VAL A 609 -25.11 15.67 12.52
C VAL A 609 -23.98 16.33 13.29
N GLN A 610 -23.29 17.29 12.65
CA GLN A 610 -22.29 18.14 13.31
C GLN A 610 -22.57 19.60 13.00
N ALA A 611 -22.56 20.45 14.03
CA ALA A 611 -22.71 21.90 13.86
C ALA A 611 -21.50 22.54 13.16
N LYS A 612 -20.33 21.92 13.28
CA LYS A 612 -19.10 22.30 12.60
C LYS A 612 -18.34 21.03 12.24
N TYR A 613 -17.88 20.90 11.00
CA TYR A 613 -17.10 19.75 10.55
C TYR A 613 -15.91 19.49 11.49
N GLY A 614 -15.82 18.28 12.06
CA GLY A 614 -14.68 17.89 12.90
C GLY A 614 -14.51 18.72 14.18
N GLU A 615 -15.53 19.48 14.61
CA GLU A 615 -15.48 20.46 15.72
C GLU A 615 -14.56 21.68 15.51
N ASP A 616 -13.55 21.57 14.64
CA ASP A 616 -12.57 22.63 14.35
C ASP A 616 -12.72 23.25 12.95
N GLY A 617 -13.43 22.59 12.02
CA GLY A 617 -13.61 22.99 10.63
C GLY A 617 -12.40 22.73 9.75
N VAL A 618 -11.44 21.90 10.19
CA VAL A 618 -10.18 21.67 9.50
C VAL A 618 -10.16 20.29 8.86
N ASP A 619 -9.82 20.23 7.58
CA ASP A 619 -9.60 18.95 6.87
C ASP A 619 -8.38 18.24 7.51
N PRO A 620 -8.51 16.98 7.96
CA PRO A 620 -7.41 16.21 8.53
C PRO A 620 -6.18 16.11 7.63
N SER A 621 -6.33 16.18 6.30
CA SER A 621 -5.20 16.20 5.36
C SER A 621 -4.41 17.52 5.38
N ARG A 622 -5.03 18.61 5.84
CA ARG A 622 -4.47 19.97 5.89
C ARG A 622 -4.19 20.45 7.32
N GLY A 623 -4.62 19.71 8.33
CA GLY A 623 -4.40 20.05 9.74
C GLY A 623 -2.92 20.10 10.10
N PHE A 624 -2.52 21.07 10.94
CA PHE A 624 -1.18 21.16 11.50
C PHE A 624 -1.14 20.47 12.87
N ASP A 625 -0.04 19.77 13.14
CA ASP A 625 0.20 19.23 14.48
C ASP A 625 0.54 20.36 15.47
N ARG A 626 0.27 20.20 16.78
CA ARG A 626 0.49 21.27 17.77
C ARG A 626 1.94 21.75 17.84
N SER A 627 2.88 20.86 17.53
CA SER A 627 4.32 21.15 17.43
C SER A 627 4.66 22.12 16.30
N HIS A 628 3.87 22.15 15.21
CA HIS A 628 4.05 23.11 14.12
C HIS A 628 3.71 24.53 14.54
N ILE A 629 2.72 24.74 15.42
CA ILE A 629 2.33 26.09 15.86
C ILE A 629 3.47 26.75 16.63
N GLN A 630 4.09 26.03 17.56
CA GLN A 630 5.24 26.54 18.32
C GLN A 630 6.43 26.86 17.41
N ARG A 631 6.61 26.09 16.34
CA ARG A 631 7.67 26.31 15.35
C ARG A 631 7.39 27.51 14.46
N ILE A 632 6.16 27.67 13.95
CA ILE A 632 5.76 28.86 13.18
C ILE A 632 5.91 30.13 14.01
N VAL A 633 5.56 30.08 15.30
CA VAL A 633 5.80 31.20 16.23
C VAL A 633 7.29 31.52 16.32
N LYS A 634 8.15 30.50 16.42
CA LYS A 634 9.60 30.70 16.43
C LYS A 634 10.12 31.28 15.10
N ASP A 635 9.70 30.74 13.96
CA ASP A 635 10.11 31.20 12.62
C ASP A 635 9.67 32.67 12.38
N VAL A 636 8.48 33.07 12.86
CA VAL A 636 8.00 34.46 12.79
C VAL A 636 8.76 35.37 13.75
N MET A 637 9.19 34.86 14.91
CA MET A 637 9.99 35.63 15.88
C MET A 637 11.47 35.75 15.48
N GLU A 638 11.98 34.84 14.66
CA GLU A 638 13.38 34.81 14.19
C GLU A 638 13.55 35.41 12.78
N ALA A 639 12.47 35.82 12.11
CA ALA A 639 12.54 36.53 10.84
C ALA A 639 13.17 37.92 11.05
N PRO A 640 14.26 38.27 10.32
CA PRO A 640 14.81 39.63 10.37
C PRO A 640 13.81 40.62 9.76
N GLU A 641 13.64 41.78 10.42
CA GLU A 641 12.79 42.91 9.97
C GLU A 641 13.11 43.37 8.54
#